data_AF-A0A0S9QLD4-F1
#
_entry.id   AF-A0A0S9QLD4-F1
#
_cell.length_a   1.000
_cell.length_b   1.000
_cell.length_c   1.000
_cell.angle_alpha   90.00
_cell.angle_beta   90.00
_cell.angle_gamma   90.00
#
_symmetry.space_group_name_H-M   'P 1'
#
loop_
_entity.id
_entity.type
_entity.pdbx_description
1 polymer ?
#
loop_
_entity_poly.entity_id
_entity_poly.type
_entity_poly.pdbx_seq_one_letter_code
_entity_poly.pdbx_strand_id
1 'polypeptide(L)'
;MTRRARPRTALALTTAGLLVAGALSAGPAWAQPPAPLPAPVFDDVTVHDPSIVTSGEDIWAFGSHGASAHTSDLMSWQQYTTDLSQEPDNALFDDIYTELAETFEWARTSTLWAADVIQLPDGRYAMYYNACEGSSPRSALGLATSDTVDGPYENHGVLLKSGMEGESENPGEVYDARRHPNTVDPDAFYDADGKLWMVYGSYSGGIFLLEMDAATGAPLPGQGYGTHLVGGNHSRIEAPTIQYDAETGYYYLYLSFGGLGVTGGYDVRVARSKSVTGPYLDAQGNDMREVKADPSLPLFDDVTIEPYGVKLMGGHLFGRELGDPGTGAGIGYVSPGHTSWYRDPGTGRMFMVFHARFPGTGELHEVRVHQMWMNADGWPVVSPMRYAGETAGKVKRDDVVGTWQLVDMGKDITATAAEASDVSFGKTGRITGSVDGDWKLTGQHTATLTVGGVVYRGVFAPVWDPDVEAWSTGFTAVSEGGVTLWGRKSVEPAGAAAVDAVAADLSLGDTSGVTVDLVLPTSGTGGTTITWATSDAGTVDVDGTVTRPDIGEPDAHATLTATIENGGAEASVTFDVVVLARTPGALAGAWAFDGSLADAAGAFADAVPTGARVDAPAAGPATFVADGIDGGALHLDGTAGVRLPDGLLQGSSYSVSLWLRPEALTSYTTAFFGAASPTSWVSLVPRGHDGVGGSTMLWSGAQWYDAGTGRSLPLGEWSHVAFVVDSGAASVYIDGELRFQGTGFPDALSGPGNVFALGVNWWDTPFRGDVDELSVWSSALAPDDVAQLAAP
;
A
#
# COMPACT_ATOMS: atom_id res chain seq x y z
N MET A 1 -89.48 33.80 -6.89
CA MET A 1 -90.11 34.54 -5.77
C MET A 1 -89.00 35.13 -4.87
N THR A 2 -89.35 36.03 -3.95
CA THR A 2 -88.51 36.57 -2.83
C THR A 2 -87.87 35.46 -1.97
N ARG A 3 -86.75 35.59 -1.21
CA ARG A 3 -85.75 36.63 -0.76
C ARG A 3 -84.49 35.83 -0.32
N ARG A 4 -83.26 36.29 0.01
CA ARG A 4 -82.45 37.55 0.20
C ARG A 4 -80.98 37.11 -0.09
N ALA A 5 -79.96 37.88 -0.48
CA ALA A 5 -79.59 39.31 -0.44
C ALA A 5 -78.90 39.83 0.86
N ARG A 6 -77.56 40.03 0.80
CA ARG A 6 -76.73 41.07 1.48
C ARG A 6 -75.38 41.29 0.71
N PRO A 7 -74.61 42.40 0.92
CA PRO A 7 -73.96 43.09 -0.22
C PRO A 7 -72.51 43.65 -0.04
N ARG A 8 -71.91 44.11 -1.17
CA ARG A 8 -70.88 45.19 -1.34
C ARG A 8 -69.51 44.98 -0.63
N THR A 9 -68.36 45.39 -1.18
CA THR A 9 -68.00 46.69 -1.82
C THR A 9 -66.98 46.51 -2.97
N ALA A 10 -66.59 47.55 -3.72
CA ALA A 10 -65.73 47.44 -4.91
C ALA A 10 -64.81 48.68 -5.15
N LEU A 11 -63.67 48.45 -5.83
CA LEU A 11 -62.84 49.38 -6.65
C LEU A 11 -61.79 48.46 -7.34
N ALA A 12 -61.71 48.30 -8.67
CA ALA A 12 -61.26 49.20 -9.75
C ALA A 12 -59.72 49.41 -9.82
N LEU A 13 -59.04 49.58 -10.97
CA LEU A 13 -59.09 49.10 -12.37
C LEU A 13 -58.04 49.93 -13.14
N THR A 14 -56.97 49.33 -13.69
CA THR A 14 -56.02 49.90 -14.70
C THR A 14 -54.88 48.90 -14.92
N THR A 15 -54.25 48.73 -16.08
CA THR A 15 -54.58 49.06 -17.49
C THR A 15 -53.81 48.07 -18.37
N ALA A 16 -54.42 47.56 -19.46
CA ALA A 16 -53.73 46.65 -20.38
C ALA A 16 -53.22 47.38 -21.63
N GLY A 17 -51.98 47.13 -22.03
CA GLY A 17 -51.36 47.65 -23.25
C GLY A 17 -50.53 46.57 -23.93
N LEU A 18 -50.65 46.43 -25.25
CA LEU A 18 -49.86 45.48 -26.05
C LEU A 18 -48.43 45.99 -26.23
N LEU A 19 -47.47 45.06 -26.14
CA LEU A 19 -46.14 45.19 -26.75
C LEU A 19 -45.79 43.88 -27.45
N VAL A 20 -45.15 43.99 -28.61
CA VAL A 20 -44.82 42.82 -29.46
C VAL A 20 -43.63 42.09 -28.86
N ALA A 21 -43.82 40.84 -28.46
CA ALA A 21 -42.74 39.99 -28.00
C ALA A 21 -41.80 39.64 -29.16
N GLY A 22 -40.57 40.15 -29.13
CA GLY A 22 -39.50 39.66 -29.98
C GLY A 22 -39.12 38.24 -29.55
N ALA A 23 -39.33 37.25 -30.43
CA ALA A 23 -39.03 35.86 -30.12
C ALA A 23 -37.51 35.63 -30.18
N LEU A 24 -36.81 35.91 -29.08
CA LEU A 24 -35.48 35.38 -28.85
C LEU A 24 -35.60 33.85 -28.79
N SER A 25 -35.03 33.18 -29.80
CA SER A 25 -34.96 31.73 -29.85
C SER A 25 -34.01 31.23 -28.76
N ALA A 26 -34.55 30.90 -27.59
CA ALA A 26 -33.83 30.14 -26.58
C ALA A 26 -33.40 28.81 -27.23
N GLY A 27 -32.08 28.59 -27.34
CA GLY A 27 -31.55 27.29 -27.75
C GLY A 27 -31.92 26.23 -26.69
N PRO A 28 -32.02 24.95 -27.07
CA PRO A 28 -32.23 23.89 -26.10
C PRO A 28 -31.09 23.88 -25.07
N ALA A 29 -31.42 23.59 -23.81
CA ALA A 29 -30.49 23.66 -22.66
C ALA A 29 -29.32 22.64 -22.70
N TRP A 30 -29.14 21.93 -23.80
CA TRP A 30 -28.04 20.99 -24.07
C TRP A 30 -26.92 21.62 -24.93
N ALA A 31 -26.95 22.94 -25.12
CA ALA A 31 -26.04 23.70 -25.98
C ALA A 31 -25.02 24.57 -25.20
N GLN A 32 -24.72 24.22 -23.94
CA GLN A 32 -23.57 24.72 -23.20
C GLN A 32 -22.60 23.57 -22.96
N PRO A 33 -21.28 23.81 -22.90
CA PRO A 33 -20.38 22.89 -22.20
C PRO A 33 -20.88 22.71 -20.76
N PRO A 34 -20.61 21.58 -20.09
CA PRO A 34 -20.64 21.59 -18.64
C PRO A 34 -19.70 22.72 -18.15
N ALA A 35 -20.13 23.45 -17.12
CA ALA A 35 -19.16 24.19 -16.31
C ALA A 35 -18.11 23.19 -15.78
N PRO A 36 -16.86 23.59 -15.52
CA PRO A 36 -15.96 22.73 -14.76
C PRO A 36 -16.69 22.31 -13.48
N LEU A 37 -16.64 21.02 -13.19
CA LEU A 37 -17.08 20.50 -11.89
C LEU A 37 -16.29 21.24 -10.80
N PRO A 38 -16.86 21.46 -9.60
CA PRO A 38 -16.10 22.03 -8.50
C PRO A 38 -14.85 21.18 -8.21
N ALA A 39 -13.87 21.77 -7.53
CA ALA A 39 -12.86 20.96 -6.87
C ALA A 39 -13.58 20.06 -5.83
N PRO A 40 -13.32 18.75 -5.80
CA PRO A 40 -13.83 17.87 -4.76
C PRO A 40 -13.21 18.24 -3.40
N VAL A 41 -13.85 17.80 -2.33
CA VAL A 41 -13.26 17.69 -1.00
C VAL A 41 -13.19 16.21 -0.69
N PHE A 42 -12.14 15.79 0.01
CA PHE A 42 -11.98 14.44 0.51
C PHE A 42 -11.69 14.50 1.99
N ASP A 43 -12.39 13.65 2.74
CA ASP A 43 -12.09 13.35 4.14
C ASP A 43 -11.86 11.84 4.17
N ASP A 44 -10.61 11.42 4.36
CA ASP A 44 -10.19 10.03 4.24
C ASP A 44 -10.22 9.28 5.57
N VAL A 45 -10.45 7.96 5.51
CA VAL A 45 -10.70 7.09 6.67
C VAL A 45 -9.94 5.78 6.56
N THR A 46 -9.63 5.19 7.71
CA THR A 46 -8.92 3.91 7.82
C THR A 46 -9.90 2.81 8.19
N VAL A 47 -10.39 2.11 7.16
CA VAL A 47 -11.12 0.84 7.28
C VAL A 47 -10.41 -0.14 6.34
N HIS A 48 -9.79 -1.18 6.90
CA HIS A 48 -9.25 -2.29 6.13
C HIS A 48 -10.43 -3.20 5.75
N ASP A 49 -10.43 -3.77 4.54
CA ASP A 49 -11.48 -4.67 4.05
C ASP A 49 -12.92 -4.11 4.07
N PRO A 50 -13.21 -2.96 3.41
CA PRO A 50 -14.50 -2.28 3.51
C PRO A 50 -15.63 -2.96 2.69
N SER A 51 -16.55 -3.68 3.34
CA SER A 51 -17.86 -4.02 2.78
C SER A 51 -18.87 -2.87 2.95
N ILE A 52 -19.81 -2.73 2.01
CA ILE A 52 -20.66 -1.54 1.85
C ILE A 52 -22.16 -1.86 1.99
N VAL A 53 -22.83 -1.12 2.88
CA VAL A 53 -24.28 -1.17 3.10
C VAL A 53 -24.89 0.23 3.11
N THR A 54 -26.15 0.37 2.70
CA THR A 54 -26.88 1.65 2.76
C THR A 54 -27.84 1.70 3.95
N SER A 55 -27.89 2.84 4.64
CA SER A 55 -28.87 3.12 5.69
C SER A 55 -29.42 4.54 5.52
N GLY A 56 -30.67 4.64 5.06
CA GLY A 56 -31.32 5.93 4.79
C GLY A 56 -30.71 6.65 3.58
N GLU A 57 -30.03 7.77 3.83
CA GLU A 57 -29.27 8.53 2.81
C GLU A 57 -27.75 8.26 2.91
N ASP A 58 -27.29 7.57 3.96
CA ASP A 58 -25.87 7.26 4.20
C ASP A 58 -25.46 5.90 3.61
N ILE A 59 -24.19 5.84 3.19
CA ILE A 59 -23.46 4.67 2.72
C ILE A 59 -22.41 4.37 3.79
N TRP A 60 -22.49 3.18 4.38
CA TRP A 60 -21.64 2.72 5.47
C TRP A 60 -20.63 1.68 4.96
N ALA A 61 -19.39 1.81 5.42
CA ALA A 61 -18.32 0.83 5.25
C ALA A 61 -18.04 0.14 6.59
N PHE A 62 -18.08 -1.19 6.61
CA PHE A 62 -17.65 -2.03 7.72
C PHE A 62 -16.46 -2.87 7.28
N GLY A 63 -15.54 -3.20 8.18
CA GLY A 63 -14.37 -3.99 7.80
C GLY A 63 -13.64 -4.63 8.96
N SER A 64 -12.39 -4.98 8.70
CA SER A 64 -11.50 -5.63 9.66
C SER A 64 -11.33 -4.83 10.96
N HIS A 65 -11.01 -5.56 12.02
CA HIS A 65 -10.67 -5.05 13.35
C HIS A 65 -11.78 -4.23 14.03
N GLY A 66 -13.04 -4.38 13.61
CA GLY A 66 -14.18 -3.63 14.16
C GLY A 66 -14.25 -2.18 13.68
N ALA A 67 -13.46 -1.80 12.68
CA ALA A 67 -13.46 -0.47 12.11
C ALA A 67 -14.69 -0.25 11.21
N SER A 68 -15.27 0.95 11.28
CA SER A 68 -16.37 1.35 10.40
C SER A 68 -16.37 2.86 10.15
N ALA A 69 -16.95 3.26 9.02
CA ALA A 69 -17.09 4.65 8.60
C ALA A 69 -18.35 4.85 7.73
N HIS A 70 -18.81 6.08 7.55
CA HIS A 70 -19.95 6.39 6.68
C HIS A 70 -19.76 7.66 5.86
N THR A 71 -20.52 7.79 4.77
CA THR A 71 -20.51 8.93 3.83
C THR A 71 -21.87 9.09 3.18
N SER A 72 -22.19 10.29 2.69
CA SER A 72 -23.36 10.53 1.82
C SER A 72 -22.98 10.85 0.37
N ASP A 73 -21.68 10.93 0.05
CA ASP A 73 -21.19 11.34 -1.27
C ASP A 73 -20.02 10.52 -1.84
N LEU A 74 -19.50 9.52 -1.11
CA LEU A 74 -18.36 8.66 -1.47
C LEU A 74 -16.99 9.36 -1.53
N MET A 75 -16.90 10.62 -1.09
CA MET A 75 -15.68 11.44 -1.16
C MET A 75 -15.24 11.90 0.22
N SER A 76 -16.17 12.45 1.03
CA SER A 76 -15.96 12.79 2.43
C SER A 76 -16.55 11.69 3.31
N TRP A 77 -15.67 11.00 4.05
CA TRP A 77 -16.02 9.94 4.98
C TRP A 77 -15.86 10.39 6.44
N GLN A 78 -16.74 9.87 7.30
CA GLN A 78 -16.67 10.03 8.74
C GLN A 78 -16.42 8.66 9.39
N GLN A 79 -15.28 8.50 10.07
CA GLN A 79 -15.00 7.32 10.89
C GLN A 79 -16.03 7.24 12.04
N TYR A 80 -16.57 6.04 12.29
CA TYR A 80 -17.50 5.77 13.38
C TYR A 80 -16.85 4.94 14.50
N THR A 81 -16.18 3.83 14.13
CA THR A 81 -15.35 3.01 15.05
C THR A 81 -13.97 2.75 14.47
N THR A 82 -13.01 2.52 15.37
CA THR A 82 -11.61 2.22 15.04
C THR A 82 -11.22 0.79 15.43
N ASP A 83 -9.93 0.46 15.25
CA ASP A 83 -9.35 -0.85 15.54
C ASP A 83 -9.51 -1.23 17.02
N LEU A 84 -9.98 -2.45 17.29
CA LEU A 84 -10.21 -3.04 18.63
C LEU A 84 -9.00 -3.02 19.59
N SER A 85 -7.77 -2.89 19.07
CA SER A 85 -6.54 -2.70 19.87
C SER A 85 -6.35 -1.26 20.35
N GLN A 86 -7.01 -0.29 19.72
CA GLN A 86 -7.03 1.14 20.06
C GLN A 86 -8.31 1.50 20.83
N GLU A 87 -9.44 0.92 20.41
CA GLU A 87 -10.78 1.18 20.93
C GLU A 87 -11.48 -0.15 21.30
N PRO A 88 -11.17 -0.73 22.47
CA PRO A 88 -11.78 -2.00 22.90
C PRO A 88 -13.25 -1.86 23.32
N ASP A 89 -13.67 -0.68 23.76
CA ASP A 89 -15.06 -0.33 24.09
C ASP A 89 -15.85 0.03 22.79
N ASN A 90 -15.71 -0.79 21.75
CA ASN A 90 -16.19 -0.53 20.39
C ASN A 90 -17.73 -0.57 20.30
N ALA A 91 -18.33 0.50 19.76
CA ALA A 91 -19.78 0.74 19.78
C ALA A 91 -20.66 -0.28 19.02
N LEU A 92 -20.06 -1.16 18.20
CA LEU A 92 -20.80 -2.16 17.43
C LEU A 92 -21.42 -3.28 18.30
N PHE A 93 -21.02 -3.43 19.56
CA PHE A 93 -21.51 -4.43 20.52
C PHE A 93 -21.61 -3.83 21.93
N ASP A 94 -22.40 -4.42 22.84
CA ASP A 94 -22.49 -3.95 24.24
C ASP A 94 -21.22 -4.32 25.04
N ASP A 95 -20.62 -5.48 24.72
CA ASP A 95 -19.25 -5.89 25.07
C ASP A 95 -18.80 -6.95 24.05
N ILE A 96 -18.03 -6.53 23.04
CA ILE A 96 -17.62 -7.40 21.94
C ILE A 96 -16.86 -8.65 22.39
N TYR A 97 -16.05 -8.55 23.45
CA TYR A 97 -15.24 -9.67 23.93
C TYR A 97 -16.06 -10.68 24.73
N THR A 98 -17.10 -10.22 25.45
CA THR A 98 -18.08 -11.10 26.10
C THR A 98 -19.06 -11.70 25.08
N GLU A 99 -19.59 -10.92 24.14
CA GLU A 99 -20.57 -11.38 23.17
C GLU A 99 -19.99 -12.35 22.14
N LEU A 100 -18.78 -12.08 21.62
CA LEU A 100 -18.15 -12.91 20.58
C LEU A 100 -17.16 -13.95 21.15
N ALA A 101 -17.20 -14.21 22.46
CA ALA A 101 -16.23 -15.03 23.19
C ALA A 101 -15.92 -16.40 22.57
N GLU A 102 -16.92 -17.12 22.04
CA GLU A 102 -16.71 -18.42 21.37
C GLU A 102 -15.84 -18.29 20.10
N THR A 103 -16.03 -17.19 19.36
CA THR A 103 -15.28 -16.87 18.14
C THR A 103 -13.82 -16.62 18.47
N PHE A 104 -13.55 -15.77 19.48
CA PHE A 104 -12.21 -15.44 19.94
C PHE A 104 -11.51 -16.65 20.58
N GLU A 105 -12.20 -17.48 21.36
CA GLU A 105 -11.63 -18.74 21.89
C GLU A 105 -11.28 -19.72 20.76
N TRP A 106 -12.15 -19.88 19.76
CA TRP A 106 -11.90 -20.79 18.64
C TRP A 106 -10.70 -20.36 17.78
N ALA A 107 -10.67 -19.09 17.41
CA ALA A 107 -9.68 -18.49 16.53
C ALA A 107 -8.39 -18.02 17.24
N ARG A 108 -8.36 -18.06 18.58
CA ARG A 108 -7.19 -17.73 19.43
C ARG A 108 -6.65 -16.31 19.21
N THR A 109 -7.54 -15.37 18.92
CA THR A 109 -7.21 -13.97 18.60
C THR A 109 -8.11 -13.02 19.40
N SER A 110 -7.74 -11.74 19.44
CA SER A 110 -8.50 -10.65 20.08
C SER A 110 -8.89 -9.55 19.09
N THR A 111 -8.96 -9.86 17.79
CA THR A 111 -9.44 -8.94 16.75
C THR A 111 -10.32 -9.68 15.75
N LEU A 112 -11.18 -8.93 15.06
CA LEU A 112 -11.96 -9.41 13.92
C LEU A 112 -11.20 -9.16 12.61
N TRP A 113 -11.54 -9.94 11.59
CA TRP A 113 -11.16 -9.72 10.18
C TRP A 113 -12.39 -9.24 9.40
N ALA A 114 -12.26 -9.10 8.07
CA ALA A 114 -13.26 -8.59 7.14
C ALA A 114 -14.69 -9.01 7.50
N ALA A 115 -15.59 -8.03 7.62
CA ALA A 115 -16.97 -8.23 8.02
C ALA A 115 -17.90 -7.66 6.96
N ASP A 116 -19.01 -8.35 6.71
CA ASP A 116 -20.06 -7.90 5.80
C ASP A 116 -21.33 -7.55 6.58
N VAL A 117 -22.09 -6.58 6.06
CA VAL A 117 -23.36 -6.13 6.65
C VAL A 117 -24.43 -6.02 5.57
N ILE A 118 -25.54 -6.73 5.73
CA ILE A 118 -26.68 -6.66 4.79
C ILE A 118 -28.00 -6.46 5.52
N GLN A 119 -28.91 -5.68 4.92
CA GLN A 119 -30.28 -5.57 5.43
C GLN A 119 -31.11 -6.80 5.06
N LEU A 120 -31.69 -7.44 6.07
CA LEU A 120 -32.64 -8.54 5.95
C LEU A 120 -34.04 -8.02 5.54
N PRO A 121 -34.93 -8.87 5.00
CA PRO A 121 -36.25 -8.45 4.52
C PRO A 121 -37.23 -8.00 5.61
N ASP A 122 -36.88 -8.15 6.89
CA ASP A 122 -37.63 -7.60 8.04
C ASP A 122 -37.16 -6.18 8.44
N GLY A 123 -36.06 -5.70 7.86
CA GLY A 123 -35.47 -4.37 8.09
C GLY A 123 -34.24 -4.36 8.99
N ARG A 124 -33.92 -5.46 9.69
CA ARG A 124 -32.71 -5.56 10.53
C ARG A 124 -31.44 -5.66 9.68
N TYR A 125 -30.33 -5.21 10.24
CA TYR A 125 -29.00 -5.42 9.66
C TYR A 125 -28.41 -6.72 10.22
N ALA A 126 -27.90 -7.57 9.35
CA ALA A 126 -27.16 -8.79 9.69
C ALA A 126 -25.68 -8.56 9.40
N MET A 127 -24.84 -8.67 10.43
CA MET A 127 -23.39 -8.62 10.32
C MET A 127 -22.84 -10.05 10.29
N TYR A 128 -22.20 -10.42 9.19
CA TYR A 128 -21.37 -11.61 9.08
C TYR A 128 -19.95 -11.24 9.48
N TYR A 129 -19.53 -11.69 10.64
CA TYR A 129 -18.23 -11.36 11.23
C TYR A 129 -17.34 -12.61 11.28
N ASN A 130 -16.01 -12.44 11.30
CA ASN A 130 -15.09 -13.55 11.51
C ASN A 130 -13.82 -13.17 12.26
N ALA A 131 -13.21 -14.16 12.90
CA ALA A 131 -11.90 -14.08 13.52
C ALA A 131 -11.01 -15.25 13.05
N CYS A 132 -9.69 -15.03 13.00
CA CYS A 132 -8.69 -15.96 12.50
C CYS A 132 -7.42 -15.93 13.38
N GLU A 133 -6.73 -17.08 13.52
CA GLU A 133 -5.42 -17.19 14.18
C GLU A 133 -4.28 -16.50 13.39
N GLY A 134 -4.53 -16.13 12.12
CA GLY A 134 -3.61 -15.45 11.21
C GLY A 134 -2.49 -16.33 10.66
N SER A 135 -1.84 -17.11 11.52
CA SER A 135 -0.78 -18.06 11.12
C SER A 135 -1.27 -19.38 10.54
N SER A 136 -2.57 -19.64 10.62
CA SER A 136 -3.23 -20.83 10.06
C SER A 136 -4.71 -20.51 9.73
N PRO A 137 -5.42 -21.31 8.91
CA PRO A 137 -6.84 -21.10 8.60
C PRO A 137 -7.76 -21.54 9.76
N ARG A 138 -7.35 -21.23 10.99
CA ARG A 138 -8.06 -21.52 12.23
C ARG A 138 -9.01 -20.37 12.52
N SER A 139 -10.19 -20.47 11.93
CA SER A 139 -11.15 -19.36 11.88
C SER A 139 -12.56 -19.80 12.25
N ALA A 140 -13.36 -18.81 12.65
CA ALA A 140 -14.78 -18.93 12.90
C ALA A 140 -15.51 -17.77 12.21
N LEU A 141 -16.53 -18.09 11.41
CA LEU A 141 -17.47 -17.15 10.80
C LEU A 141 -18.78 -17.20 11.59
N GLY A 142 -19.28 -16.07 12.06
CA GLY A 142 -20.52 -15.96 12.83
C GLY A 142 -21.49 -14.90 12.31
N LEU A 143 -22.63 -14.80 12.97
CA LEU A 143 -23.72 -13.88 12.62
C LEU A 143 -24.17 -13.10 13.85
N ALA A 144 -24.25 -11.78 13.74
CA ALA A 144 -24.92 -10.91 14.70
C ALA A 144 -25.98 -10.05 13.98
N THR A 145 -26.99 -9.52 14.69
CA THR A 145 -28.01 -8.63 14.07
C THR A 145 -28.36 -7.43 14.92
N SER A 146 -28.66 -6.29 14.29
CA SER A 146 -29.18 -5.10 14.95
C SER A 146 -30.41 -4.50 14.24
N ASP A 147 -31.21 -3.73 14.98
CA ASP A 147 -32.28 -2.88 14.42
C ASP A 147 -31.71 -1.61 13.74
N THR A 148 -30.44 -1.27 14.01
CA THR A 148 -29.72 -0.09 13.50
C THR A 148 -28.40 -0.48 12.83
N VAL A 149 -28.00 0.24 11.79
CA VAL A 149 -26.81 -0.12 11.00
C VAL A 149 -25.52 -0.03 11.82
N ASP A 150 -25.48 0.92 12.76
CA ASP A 150 -24.34 1.26 13.59
C ASP A 150 -24.32 0.51 14.94
N GLY A 151 -25.23 -0.46 15.12
CA GLY A 151 -25.28 -1.34 16.29
C GLY A 151 -26.07 -0.77 17.49
N PRO A 152 -25.88 -1.36 18.69
CA PRO A 152 -25.11 -2.58 18.94
C PRO A 152 -25.77 -3.82 18.30
N TYR A 153 -24.97 -4.82 17.96
CA TYR A 153 -25.39 -6.06 17.28
C TYR A 153 -25.51 -7.23 18.27
N GLU A 154 -26.68 -7.88 18.36
CA GLU A 154 -26.90 -9.08 19.17
C GLU A 154 -26.33 -10.32 18.47
N ASN A 155 -25.43 -11.06 19.12
CA ASN A 155 -24.78 -12.25 18.55
C ASN A 155 -25.71 -13.50 18.52
N HIS A 156 -25.80 -14.15 17.34
CA HIS A 156 -26.51 -15.43 17.13
C HIS A 156 -25.59 -16.66 17.09
N GLY A 157 -24.28 -16.47 17.12
CA GLY A 157 -23.26 -17.51 17.26
C GLY A 157 -22.49 -17.83 15.97
N VAL A 158 -21.57 -18.80 16.08
CA VAL A 158 -20.71 -19.23 14.97
C VAL A 158 -21.49 -20.11 13.98
N LEU A 159 -21.47 -19.72 12.70
CA LEU A 159 -22.09 -20.44 11.58
C LEU A 159 -21.20 -21.55 11.02
N LEU A 160 -19.89 -21.29 10.88
CA LEU A 160 -18.91 -22.20 10.26
C LEU A 160 -17.54 -22.08 10.93
N LYS A 161 -16.78 -23.17 10.95
CA LYS A 161 -15.39 -23.20 11.44
C LYS A 161 -14.42 -23.84 10.43
N SER A 162 -13.17 -23.43 10.50
CA SER A 162 -12.03 -24.02 9.78
C SER A 162 -10.84 -24.26 10.72
N GLY A 163 -9.84 -25.03 10.25
CA GLY A 163 -8.63 -25.32 11.01
C GLY A 163 -8.85 -26.26 12.21
N MET A 164 -9.79 -27.20 12.09
CA MET A 164 -9.95 -28.30 13.06
C MET A 164 -9.01 -29.48 12.75
N GLU A 165 -8.54 -30.19 13.77
CA GLU A 165 -7.71 -31.40 13.63
C GLU A 165 -8.53 -32.66 13.26
N GLY A 166 -9.84 -32.52 13.04
CA GLY A 166 -10.79 -33.63 12.93
C GLY A 166 -11.81 -33.46 11.80
N GLU A 167 -13.00 -34.00 12.01
CA GLU A 167 -14.14 -33.86 11.09
C GLU A 167 -14.51 -32.39 10.91
N SER A 168 -14.74 -32.00 9.65
CA SER A 168 -15.02 -30.63 9.21
C SER A 168 -16.53 -30.40 9.01
N GLU A 169 -16.92 -29.20 8.57
CA GLU A 169 -18.34 -28.90 8.29
C GLU A 169 -18.92 -29.78 7.16
N ASN A 170 -18.07 -30.40 6.33
CA ASN A 170 -18.45 -31.49 5.42
C ASN A 170 -18.53 -32.83 6.20
N PRO A 171 -19.73 -33.42 6.43
CA PRO A 171 -19.87 -34.60 7.27
C PRO A 171 -19.15 -35.82 6.70
N GLY A 172 -18.35 -36.49 7.54
CA GLY A 172 -17.48 -37.61 7.18
C GLY A 172 -16.12 -37.21 6.60
N GLU A 173 -15.83 -35.93 6.41
CA GLU A 173 -14.56 -35.45 5.86
C GLU A 173 -13.69 -34.78 6.94
N VAL A 174 -12.44 -35.25 7.10
CA VAL A 174 -11.43 -34.55 7.90
C VAL A 174 -11.04 -33.24 7.20
N TYR A 175 -10.82 -32.17 7.97
CA TYR A 175 -10.41 -30.86 7.44
C TYR A 175 -9.05 -30.93 6.72
N ASP A 176 -8.92 -30.19 5.63
CA ASP A 176 -7.75 -30.17 4.76
C ASP A 176 -7.70 -28.85 3.99
N ALA A 177 -6.83 -27.94 4.44
CA ALA A 177 -6.72 -26.57 3.94
C ALA A 177 -6.33 -26.47 2.45
N ARG A 178 -6.05 -27.57 1.74
CA ARG A 178 -5.86 -27.57 0.28
C ARG A 178 -7.17 -27.64 -0.50
N ARG A 179 -8.27 -28.03 0.15
CA ARG A 179 -9.58 -28.28 -0.47
C ARG A 179 -10.77 -27.73 0.31
N HIS A 180 -10.61 -27.37 1.59
CA HIS A 180 -11.63 -26.72 2.41
C HIS A 180 -11.24 -25.26 2.68
N PRO A 181 -12.19 -24.33 2.78
CA PRO A 181 -11.91 -22.91 2.91
C PRO A 181 -11.26 -22.57 4.26
N ASN A 182 -10.67 -21.38 4.33
CA ASN A 182 -10.61 -20.60 5.56
C ASN A 182 -11.99 -19.93 5.72
N THR A 183 -12.68 -20.10 6.86
CA THR A 183 -14.01 -19.51 7.06
C THR A 183 -13.89 -18.05 7.51
N VAL A 184 -13.57 -17.20 6.54
CA VAL A 184 -13.44 -15.73 6.63
C VAL A 184 -13.95 -15.07 5.33
N ASP A 185 -13.94 -13.75 5.27
CA ASP A 185 -14.24 -12.92 4.09
C ASP A 185 -15.63 -13.16 3.47
N PRO A 186 -16.73 -13.01 4.22
CA PRO A 186 -18.08 -13.11 3.68
C PRO A 186 -18.44 -11.90 2.80
N ASP A 187 -19.29 -12.16 1.81
CA ASP A 187 -20.10 -11.18 1.08
C ASP A 187 -21.49 -11.81 0.92
N ALA A 188 -22.49 -11.24 1.60
CA ALA A 188 -23.86 -11.68 1.51
C ALA A 188 -24.63 -10.78 0.53
N PHE A 189 -25.36 -11.39 -0.40
CA PHE A 189 -26.01 -10.66 -1.49
C PHE A 189 -27.32 -11.33 -1.91
N TYR A 190 -28.23 -10.52 -2.48
CA TYR A 190 -29.44 -11.03 -3.10
C TYR A 190 -29.23 -11.32 -4.59
N ASP A 191 -29.66 -12.49 -5.06
CA ASP A 191 -29.60 -12.85 -6.48
C ASP A 191 -30.74 -12.23 -7.31
N ALA A 192 -30.74 -12.48 -8.63
CA ALA A 192 -31.72 -11.94 -9.56
C ALA A 192 -33.17 -12.40 -9.30
N ASP A 193 -33.38 -13.49 -8.56
CA ASP A 193 -34.69 -14.03 -8.15
C ASP A 193 -35.05 -13.61 -6.71
N GLY A 194 -34.16 -12.88 -6.01
CA GLY A 194 -34.36 -12.38 -4.64
C GLY A 194 -34.00 -13.38 -3.54
N LYS A 195 -33.22 -14.43 -3.83
CA LYS A 195 -32.66 -15.31 -2.80
C LYS A 195 -31.44 -14.65 -2.15
N LEU A 196 -31.27 -14.85 -0.84
CA LEU A 196 -30.03 -14.49 -0.15
C LEU A 196 -28.99 -15.60 -0.35
N TRP A 197 -27.78 -15.20 -0.70
CA TRP A 197 -26.59 -16.05 -0.80
C TRP A 197 -25.46 -15.43 0.04
N MET A 198 -24.46 -16.24 0.38
CA MET A 198 -23.21 -15.77 0.96
C MET A 198 -22.06 -16.44 0.22
N VAL A 199 -21.20 -15.65 -0.42
CA VAL A 199 -19.89 -16.11 -0.90
C VAL A 199 -18.85 -15.81 0.19
N TYR A 200 -17.85 -16.68 0.36
CA TYR A 200 -16.81 -16.47 1.36
C TYR A 200 -15.52 -17.23 1.06
N GLY A 201 -14.42 -16.84 1.71
CA GLY A 201 -13.19 -17.62 1.82
C GLY A 201 -11.91 -16.82 1.57
N SER A 202 -10.84 -17.20 2.27
CA SER A 202 -9.47 -16.75 1.98
C SER A 202 -8.50 -17.93 1.80
N TYR A 203 -7.69 -17.81 0.74
CA TYR A 203 -6.61 -18.70 0.37
C TYR A 203 -7.03 -20.19 0.39
N SER A 204 -6.30 -21.04 1.11
CA SER A 204 -6.68 -22.41 1.50
C SER A 204 -7.33 -23.23 0.37
N GLY A 205 -8.52 -23.80 0.62
CA GLY A 205 -9.30 -24.56 -0.36
C GLY A 205 -10.03 -23.74 -1.41
N GLY A 206 -9.85 -22.42 -1.43
CA GLY A 206 -10.54 -21.49 -2.33
C GLY A 206 -11.82 -20.89 -1.73
N ILE A 207 -12.58 -20.25 -2.64
CA ILE A 207 -13.80 -19.49 -2.40
C ILE A 207 -15.03 -20.42 -2.54
N PHE A 208 -15.99 -20.27 -1.63
CA PHE A 208 -17.19 -21.08 -1.54
C PHE A 208 -18.46 -20.24 -1.47
N LEU A 209 -19.60 -20.85 -1.82
CA LEU A 209 -20.91 -20.20 -1.91
C LEU A 209 -22.00 -21.03 -1.21
N LEU A 210 -22.82 -20.38 -0.38
CA LEU A 210 -23.93 -20.96 0.36
C LEU A 210 -25.26 -20.26 0.03
N GLU A 211 -26.34 -21.03 -0.10
CA GLU A 211 -27.71 -20.50 -0.11
C GLU A 211 -28.17 -20.25 1.34
N MET A 212 -28.78 -19.09 1.61
CA MET A 212 -29.06 -18.61 2.97
C MET A 212 -30.57 -18.47 3.20
N ASP A 213 -31.03 -18.71 4.44
CA ASP A 213 -32.41 -18.42 4.84
C ASP A 213 -32.55 -16.92 5.13
N ALA A 214 -33.09 -16.19 4.16
CA ALA A 214 -33.29 -14.75 4.23
C ALA A 214 -34.18 -14.26 5.40
N ALA A 215 -34.94 -15.13 6.08
CA ALA A 215 -35.70 -14.76 7.27
C ALA A 215 -34.88 -14.87 8.57
N THR A 216 -33.66 -15.40 8.53
CA THR A 216 -32.80 -15.61 9.71
C THR A 216 -31.36 -15.11 9.54
N GLY A 217 -30.85 -15.04 8.31
CA GLY A 217 -29.42 -14.83 8.02
C GLY A 217 -28.56 -16.10 8.13
N ALA A 218 -29.11 -17.26 8.52
CA ALA A 218 -28.33 -18.49 8.64
C ALA A 218 -28.23 -19.26 7.30
N PRO A 219 -27.15 -20.02 7.03
CA PRO A 219 -27.07 -20.93 5.90
C PRO A 219 -28.15 -22.00 5.91
N LEU A 220 -28.67 -22.39 4.73
CA LEU A 220 -29.59 -23.52 4.63
C LEU A 220 -28.91 -24.84 5.06
N PRO A 221 -29.61 -25.72 5.78
CA PRO A 221 -29.00 -26.88 6.44
C PRO A 221 -28.55 -27.96 5.44
N GLY A 222 -27.40 -28.58 5.73
CA GLY A 222 -26.88 -29.73 5.00
C GLY A 222 -25.99 -29.40 3.78
N GLN A 223 -25.54 -28.14 3.65
CA GLN A 223 -24.61 -27.72 2.59
C GLN A 223 -23.14 -28.02 2.88
N GLY A 224 -22.76 -28.21 4.14
CA GLY A 224 -21.35 -28.21 4.56
C GLY A 224 -20.70 -26.87 4.24
N TYR A 225 -19.50 -26.88 3.64
CA TYR A 225 -18.86 -25.65 3.14
C TYR A 225 -19.53 -25.07 1.87
N GLY A 226 -20.48 -25.77 1.23
CA GLY A 226 -21.21 -25.28 0.07
C GLY A 226 -20.50 -25.51 -1.27
N THR A 227 -20.69 -24.60 -2.22
CA THR A 227 -20.24 -24.75 -3.62
C THR A 227 -18.92 -24.02 -3.87
N HIS A 228 -17.85 -24.75 -4.17
CA HIS A 228 -16.56 -24.17 -4.57
C HIS A 228 -16.65 -23.40 -5.91
N LEU A 229 -16.11 -22.18 -5.94
CA LEU A 229 -16.13 -21.28 -7.11
C LEU A 229 -14.75 -21.08 -7.77
N VAL A 230 -13.66 -20.99 -6.99
CA VAL A 230 -12.30 -20.66 -7.45
C VAL A 230 -11.27 -20.87 -6.35
N GLY A 231 -10.05 -21.32 -6.70
CA GLY A 231 -8.96 -21.52 -5.75
C GLY A 231 -8.71 -22.98 -5.37
N GLY A 232 -8.05 -23.17 -4.22
CA GLY A 232 -7.50 -24.45 -3.76
C GLY A 232 -5.98 -24.42 -3.58
N ASN A 233 -5.44 -25.47 -2.96
CA ASN A 233 -4.00 -25.69 -2.72
C ASN A 233 -3.26 -24.55 -1.97
N HIS A 234 -3.96 -23.63 -1.30
CA HIS A 234 -3.43 -22.37 -0.76
C HIS A 234 -2.93 -21.40 -1.84
N SER A 235 -3.72 -21.25 -2.91
CA SER A 235 -3.65 -20.11 -3.82
C SER A 235 -3.81 -18.79 -3.05
N ARG A 236 -3.12 -17.71 -3.43
CA ARG A 236 -3.36 -16.38 -2.85
C ARG A 236 -4.56 -15.70 -3.50
N ILE A 237 -5.76 -16.12 -3.09
CA ILE A 237 -7.06 -15.65 -3.60
C ILE A 237 -8.02 -15.51 -2.42
N GLU A 238 -8.62 -14.34 -2.24
CA GLU A 238 -9.51 -14.01 -1.13
C GLU A 238 -10.46 -12.84 -1.48
N ALA A 239 -11.14 -12.26 -0.48
CA ALA A 239 -12.04 -11.12 -0.63
C ALA A 239 -13.05 -11.24 -1.78
N PRO A 240 -13.91 -12.29 -1.78
CA PRO A 240 -14.91 -12.46 -2.82
C PRO A 240 -16.08 -11.49 -2.64
N THR A 241 -16.53 -10.84 -3.71
CA THR A 241 -17.85 -10.18 -3.73
C THR A 241 -18.59 -10.47 -5.03
N ILE A 242 -19.92 -10.66 -4.97
CA ILE A 242 -20.75 -10.96 -6.15
C ILE A 242 -21.74 -9.83 -6.45
N GLN A 243 -21.55 -9.20 -7.60
CA GLN A 243 -22.48 -8.22 -8.16
C GLN A 243 -23.36 -8.85 -9.25
N TYR A 244 -24.68 -8.81 -9.10
CA TYR A 244 -25.58 -9.02 -10.23
C TYR A 244 -25.81 -7.70 -11.01
N ASP A 245 -25.61 -7.74 -12.33
CA ASP A 245 -25.95 -6.64 -13.23
C ASP A 245 -27.11 -7.05 -14.16
N ALA A 246 -28.22 -6.32 -14.07
CA ALA A 246 -29.45 -6.62 -14.80
C ALA A 246 -29.44 -6.19 -16.29
N GLU A 247 -28.51 -5.32 -16.71
CA GLU A 247 -28.42 -4.85 -18.11
C GLU A 247 -27.70 -5.88 -18.99
N THR A 248 -26.61 -6.42 -18.48
CA THR A 248 -25.86 -7.52 -19.10
C THR A 248 -26.43 -8.90 -18.73
N GLY A 249 -27.14 -9.00 -17.60
CA GLY A 249 -27.69 -10.21 -17.03
C GLY A 249 -26.60 -11.18 -16.54
N TYR A 250 -25.51 -10.68 -15.98
CA TYR A 250 -24.38 -11.47 -15.46
C TYR A 250 -24.23 -11.26 -13.95
N TYR A 251 -23.79 -12.30 -13.25
CA TYR A 251 -23.13 -12.21 -11.96
C TYR A 251 -21.64 -11.98 -12.21
N TYR A 252 -21.03 -11.01 -11.52
CA TYR A 252 -19.61 -10.72 -11.54
C TYR A 252 -19.04 -11.07 -10.17
N LEU A 253 -18.15 -12.06 -10.13
CA LEU A 253 -17.36 -12.40 -8.96
C LEU A 253 -16.08 -11.59 -9.03
N TYR A 254 -15.95 -10.58 -8.17
CA TYR A 254 -14.70 -9.89 -7.91
C TYR A 254 -13.93 -10.64 -6.82
N LEU A 255 -12.60 -10.56 -6.88
CA LEU A 255 -11.65 -11.28 -6.03
C LEU A 255 -10.42 -10.41 -5.81
N SER A 256 -9.72 -10.58 -4.69
CA SER A 256 -8.35 -10.07 -4.53
C SER A 256 -7.35 -11.22 -4.65
N PHE A 257 -6.33 -11.03 -5.48
CA PHE A 257 -5.22 -11.96 -5.72
C PHE A 257 -3.94 -11.40 -5.08
N GLY A 258 -3.00 -12.27 -4.72
CA GLY A 258 -1.79 -11.86 -4.01
C GLY A 258 -2.06 -11.60 -2.52
N GLY A 259 -1.34 -10.68 -1.89
CA GLY A 259 -1.48 -10.41 -0.45
C GLY A 259 -1.45 -8.91 -0.11
N LEU A 260 -2.23 -8.54 0.90
CA LEU A 260 -2.55 -7.17 1.30
C LEU A 260 -1.37 -6.23 1.60
N GLY A 261 -0.25 -6.73 2.14
CA GLY A 261 0.90 -5.90 2.53
C GLY A 261 1.66 -5.30 1.35
N VAL A 262 2.54 -4.32 1.58
CA VAL A 262 3.27 -3.62 0.50
C VAL A 262 4.18 -4.53 -0.34
N THR A 263 4.67 -5.62 0.23
CA THR A 263 5.44 -6.67 -0.48
C THR A 263 4.58 -7.80 -1.03
N GLY A 264 3.27 -7.79 -0.75
CA GLY A 264 2.36 -8.90 -1.07
C GLY A 264 1.79 -8.87 -2.48
N GLY A 265 1.76 -7.70 -3.13
CA GLY A 265 1.33 -7.55 -4.52
C GLY A 265 -0.16 -7.76 -4.74
N TYR A 266 -1.00 -7.19 -3.88
CA TYR A 266 -2.47 -7.33 -3.96
C TYR A 266 -3.01 -6.73 -5.26
N ASP A 267 -3.86 -7.46 -5.96
CA ASP A 267 -4.55 -6.98 -7.17
C ASP A 267 -5.99 -7.46 -7.28
N VAL A 268 -6.84 -6.64 -7.90
CA VAL A 268 -8.28 -6.86 -8.03
C VAL A 268 -8.60 -7.54 -9.34
N ARG A 269 -9.28 -8.69 -9.27
CA ARG A 269 -9.70 -9.47 -10.44
C ARG A 269 -11.20 -9.65 -10.52
N VAL A 270 -11.71 -9.86 -11.74
CA VAL A 270 -13.12 -10.22 -11.97
C VAL A 270 -13.28 -11.39 -12.95
N ALA A 271 -14.29 -12.21 -12.68
CA ALA A 271 -14.83 -13.22 -13.60
C ALA A 271 -16.37 -13.13 -13.59
N ARG A 272 -17.06 -13.69 -14.59
CA ARG A 272 -18.53 -13.56 -14.72
C ARG A 272 -19.26 -14.85 -15.05
N SER A 273 -20.50 -14.98 -14.57
CA SER A 273 -21.38 -16.13 -14.85
C SER A 273 -22.83 -15.74 -15.16
N LYS A 274 -23.55 -16.65 -15.84
CA LYS A 274 -25.01 -16.57 -16.03
C LYS A 274 -25.82 -17.27 -14.92
N SER A 275 -25.14 -17.85 -13.93
CA SER A 275 -25.75 -18.44 -12.74
C SER A 275 -24.92 -18.08 -11.51
N VAL A 276 -25.59 -17.82 -10.39
CA VAL A 276 -24.93 -17.47 -9.12
C VAL A 276 -23.94 -18.56 -8.66
N THR A 277 -24.24 -19.83 -8.92
CA THR A 277 -23.40 -21.01 -8.65
C THR A 277 -22.32 -21.27 -9.71
N GLY A 278 -22.09 -20.35 -10.66
CA GLY A 278 -21.09 -20.51 -11.71
C GLY A 278 -21.50 -21.46 -12.86
N PRO A 279 -20.54 -21.90 -13.70
CA PRO A 279 -19.12 -21.54 -13.67
C PRO A 279 -18.91 -20.04 -13.90
N TYR A 280 -17.99 -19.44 -13.16
CA TYR A 280 -17.47 -18.11 -13.46
C TYR A 280 -16.35 -18.26 -14.48
N LEU A 281 -16.41 -17.46 -15.55
CA LEU A 281 -15.41 -17.44 -16.62
C LEU A 281 -14.74 -16.08 -16.69
N ASP A 282 -13.45 -16.04 -17.04
CA ASP A 282 -12.74 -14.79 -17.33
C ASP A 282 -12.94 -14.31 -18.79
N ALA A 283 -12.24 -13.24 -19.21
CA ALA A 283 -12.32 -12.70 -20.58
C ALA A 283 -11.87 -13.69 -21.67
N GLN A 284 -10.98 -14.63 -21.33
CA GLN A 284 -10.46 -15.65 -22.25
C GLN A 284 -11.32 -16.92 -22.25
N GLY A 285 -12.25 -17.04 -21.30
CA GLY A 285 -13.17 -18.17 -21.16
C GLY A 285 -12.64 -19.29 -20.26
N ASN A 286 -11.61 -19.04 -19.45
CA ASN A 286 -11.09 -20.00 -18.48
C ASN A 286 -12.12 -20.21 -17.35
N ASP A 287 -12.32 -21.45 -16.90
CA ASP A 287 -13.23 -21.78 -15.79
C ASP A 287 -12.52 -21.57 -14.46
N MET A 288 -12.96 -20.58 -13.67
CA MET A 288 -12.27 -20.19 -12.44
C MET A 288 -12.21 -21.33 -11.40
N ARG A 289 -13.10 -22.32 -11.48
CA ARG A 289 -13.10 -23.50 -10.60
C ARG A 289 -11.87 -24.38 -10.78
N GLU A 290 -11.17 -24.26 -11.91
CA GLU A 290 -9.93 -24.97 -12.16
C GLU A 290 -8.67 -24.18 -11.76
N VAL A 291 -8.78 -22.88 -11.48
CA VAL A 291 -7.67 -22.00 -11.11
C VAL A 291 -7.24 -22.26 -9.67
N LYS A 292 -6.02 -22.79 -9.51
CA LYS A 292 -5.40 -23.14 -8.23
C LYS A 292 -3.88 -23.28 -8.37
N ALA A 293 -3.14 -22.94 -7.31
CA ALA A 293 -1.71 -23.18 -7.16
C ALA A 293 -1.33 -24.65 -7.46
N ASP A 294 -0.14 -24.89 -8.01
CA ASP A 294 0.37 -26.24 -8.25
C ASP A 294 0.82 -26.87 -6.92
N PRO A 295 0.23 -28.01 -6.48
CA PRO A 295 0.57 -28.62 -5.19
C PRO A 295 1.93 -29.33 -5.17
N SER A 296 2.72 -29.23 -6.24
CA SER A 296 4.14 -29.64 -6.31
C SER A 296 5.13 -28.47 -6.22
N LEU A 297 4.65 -27.22 -6.28
CA LEU A 297 5.40 -26.00 -6.03
C LEU A 297 5.31 -25.60 -4.53
N PRO A 298 6.08 -24.58 -4.08
CA PRO A 298 5.95 -24.05 -2.73
C PRO A 298 4.54 -23.54 -2.41
N LEU A 299 4.25 -23.39 -1.11
CA LEU A 299 3.03 -22.74 -0.64
C LEU A 299 2.94 -21.31 -1.22
N PHE A 300 1.74 -20.86 -1.57
CA PHE A 300 1.50 -19.54 -2.17
C PHE A 300 2.12 -19.37 -3.57
N ASP A 301 2.09 -20.42 -4.39
CA ASP A 301 2.45 -20.35 -5.82
C ASP A 301 1.49 -19.45 -6.62
N ASP A 302 1.95 -18.21 -6.84
CA ASP A 302 1.27 -17.18 -7.62
C ASP A 302 1.33 -17.41 -9.14
N VAL A 303 2.43 -17.99 -9.64
CA VAL A 303 2.71 -18.11 -11.08
C VAL A 303 1.70 -19.02 -11.78
N THR A 304 1.14 -20.00 -11.07
CA THR A 304 0.05 -20.84 -11.61
C THR A 304 -1.31 -20.14 -11.62
N ILE A 305 -1.54 -19.10 -10.81
CA ILE A 305 -2.84 -18.39 -10.73
C ILE A 305 -2.87 -17.04 -11.45
N GLU A 306 -1.74 -16.35 -11.58
CA GLU A 306 -1.63 -15.03 -12.23
C GLU A 306 -2.12 -14.95 -13.69
N PRO A 307 -2.16 -16.01 -14.53
CA PRO A 307 -2.69 -15.88 -15.88
C PRO A 307 -4.20 -15.59 -15.93
N TYR A 308 -4.94 -15.90 -14.85
CA TYR A 308 -6.39 -16.02 -14.87
C TYR A 308 -7.14 -14.80 -14.31
N GLY A 309 -8.42 -14.70 -14.68
CA GLY A 309 -9.26 -13.55 -14.33
C GLY A 309 -8.98 -12.33 -15.20
N VAL A 310 -9.81 -11.30 -15.08
CA VAL A 310 -9.58 -9.96 -15.64
C VAL A 310 -9.00 -9.09 -14.53
N LYS A 311 -7.71 -8.71 -14.63
CA LYS A 311 -7.04 -7.85 -13.64
C LYS A 311 -7.48 -6.41 -13.88
N LEU A 312 -8.31 -5.87 -12.99
CA LEU A 312 -8.94 -4.54 -13.11
C LEU A 312 -8.06 -3.44 -12.55
N MET A 313 -7.34 -3.73 -11.47
CA MET A 313 -6.47 -2.81 -10.74
C MET A 313 -5.37 -3.63 -10.04
N GLY A 314 -4.18 -3.06 -9.92
CA GLY A 314 -3.14 -3.55 -9.00
C GLY A 314 -2.31 -2.36 -8.52
N GLY A 315 -1.14 -2.63 -7.92
CA GLY A 315 -0.18 -1.57 -7.62
C GLY A 315 0.19 -0.80 -8.90
N HIS A 316 0.15 0.53 -8.86
CA HIS A 316 0.41 1.40 -10.02
C HIS A 316 0.87 2.80 -9.57
N LEU A 317 1.56 3.52 -10.46
CA LEU A 317 2.03 4.89 -10.20
C LEU A 317 1.95 5.78 -11.44
N PHE A 318 1.13 6.82 -11.37
CA PHE A 318 1.22 7.99 -12.24
C PHE A 318 2.31 8.92 -11.71
N GLY A 319 3.55 8.66 -12.16
CA GLY A 319 4.75 9.33 -11.64
C GLY A 319 4.74 10.85 -11.79
N ARG A 320 5.50 11.52 -10.93
CA ARG A 320 5.77 12.97 -10.94
C ARG A 320 7.20 13.20 -11.42
N GLU A 321 7.40 13.88 -12.54
CA GLU A 321 8.73 14.39 -12.91
C GLU A 321 9.10 15.60 -12.04
N LEU A 322 10.40 15.93 -11.98
CA LEU A 322 10.82 17.17 -11.31
C LEU A 322 10.12 18.37 -11.96
N GLY A 323 9.52 19.24 -11.16
CA GLY A 323 8.75 20.41 -11.63
C GLY A 323 7.31 20.11 -12.05
N ASP A 324 6.83 18.86 -12.01
CA ASP A 324 5.39 18.60 -12.05
C ASP A 324 4.72 19.08 -10.75
N PRO A 325 3.44 19.53 -10.81
CA PRO A 325 2.64 19.82 -9.64
C PRO A 325 2.52 18.62 -8.68
N GLY A 326 2.10 18.88 -7.44
CA GLY A 326 2.05 17.88 -6.38
C GLY A 326 3.35 17.77 -5.58
N THR A 327 3.51 16.67 -4.84
CA THR A 327 4.73 16.35 -4.06
C THR A 327 4.98 14.84 -4.02
N GLY A 328 6.18 14.43 -3.61
CA GLY A 328 6.54 13.02 -3.55
C GLY A 328 6.70 12.41 -4.95
N ALA A 329 6.38 11.11 -5.06
CA ALA A 329 6.58 10.32 -6.28
C ALA A 329 5.45 10.45 -7.33
N GLY A 330 4.34 11.10 -6.99
CA GLY A 330 3.12 11.17 -7.80
C GLY A 330 1.98 10.29 -7.26
N ILE A 331 0.92 10.14 -8.04
CA ILE A 331 -0.34 9.53 -7.60
C ILE A 331 -0.37 8.04 -7.95
N GLY A 332 -0.47 7.18 -6.95
CA GLY A 332 -0.49 5.74 -7.15
C GLY A 332 -0.88 4.96 -5.89
N TYR A 333 -1.14 3.66 -6.06
CA TYR A 333 -1.45 2.73 -4.98
C TYR A 333 -0.44 1.58 -4.96
N VAL A 334 -0.23 1.03 -3.76
CA VAL A 334 0.45 -0.24 -3.50
C VAL A 334 -0.60 -1.19 -2.91
N SER A 335 -0.62 -2.45 -3.37
CA SER A 335 -1.56 -3.48 -2.90
C SER A 335 -3.02 -3.01 -2.72
N PRO A 336 -3.68 -2.38 -3.73
CA PRO A 336 -5.09 -2.03 -3.64
C PRO A 336 -5.97 -3.29 -3.78
N GLY A 337 -6.91 -3.48 -2.86
CA GLY A 337 -7.81 -4.63 -2.88
C GLY A 337 -8.78 -4.71 -1.71
N HIS A 338 -9.26 -5.93 -1.48
CA HIS A 338 -10.46 -6.25 -0.70
C HIS A 338 -11.64 -5.34 -1.06
N THR A 339 -12.25 -5.64 -2.20
CA THR A 339 -13.24 -4.76 -2.82
C THR A 339 -14.67 -5.17 -2.48
N SER A 340 -15.51 -4.18 -2.18
CA SER A 340 -16.96 -4.27 -2.32
C SER A 340 -17.44 -3.37 -3.46
N TRP A 341 -18.74 -3.40 -3.75
CA TRP A 341 -19.35 -2.59 -4.80
C TRP A 341 -20.59 -1.86 -4.31
N TYR A 342 -20.79 -0.65 -4.84
CA TYR A 342 -22.01 0.12 -4.64
C TYR A 342 -22.64 0.46 -5.99
N ARG A 343 -23.99 0.49 -6.03
CA ARG A 343 -24.72 1.08 -7.15
C ARG A 343 -25.73 2.10 -6.63
N ASP A 344 -25.54 3.35 -7.01
CA ASP A 344 -26.44 4.46 -6.74
C ASP A 344 -27.82 4.15 -7.36
N PRO A 345 -28.88 3.96 -6.55
CA PRO A 345 -30.20 3.55 -7.05
C PRO A 345 -30.96 4.69 -7.75
N GLY A 346 -30.52 5.94 -7.58
CA GLY A 346 -31.11 7.11 -8.21
C GLY A 346 -30.52 7.42 -9.59
N THR A 347 -29.24 7.10 -9.82
CA THR A 347 -28.54 7.38 -11.10
C THR A 347 -28.08 6.13 -11.86
N GLY A 348 -28.07 4.96 -11.23
CA GLY A 348 -27.57 3.69 -11.80
C GLY A 348 -26.04 3.58 -11.86
N ARG A 349 -25.29 4.60 -11.42
CA ARG A 349 -23.82 4.60 -11.41
C ARG A 349 -23.28 3.52 -10.48
N MET A 350 -22.26 2.81 -10.95
CA MET A 350 -21.54 1.77 -10.20
C MET A 350 -20.24 2.34 -9.63
N PHE A 351 -19.83 1.84 -8.48
CA PHE A 351 -18.61 2.21 -7.79
C PHE A 351 -17.97 0.96 -7.18
N MET A 352 -16.65 0.91 -7.20
CA MET A 352 -15.82 -0.05 -6.47
C MET A 352 -15.30 0.67 -5.23
N VAL A 353 -15.49 0.07 -4.05
CA VAL A 353 -14.96 0.57 -2.76
C VAL A 353 -13.98 -0.46 -2.23
N PHE A 354 -12.83 -0.02 -1.76
CA PHE A 354 -11.69 -0.89 -1.45
C PHE A 354 -10.72 -0.18 -0.51
N HIS A 355 -9.74 -0.89 0.03
CA HIS A 355 -8.62 -0.27 0.73
C HIS A 355 -7.36 -0.27 -0.16
N ALA A 356 -6.49 0.71 0.03
CA ALA A 356 -5.20 0.79 -0.66
C ALA A 356 -4.10 1.31 0.26
N ARG A 357 -2.87 0.86 0.04
CA ARG A 357 -1.63 1.45 0.59
C ARG A 357 -1.02 2.39 -0.44
N PHE A 358 -0.02 3.20 -0.06
CA PHE A 358 0.52 4.26 -0.93
C PHE A 358 2.05 4.17 -1.11
N PRO A 359 2.59 4.58 -2.27
CA PRO A 359 4.04 4.62 -2.49
C PRO A 359 4.75 5.46 -1.42
N GLY A 360 5.76 4.87 -0.75
CA GLY A 360 6.54 5.54 0.28
C GLY A 360 5.89 5.67 1.66
N THR A 361 4.66 5.19 1.88
CA THR A 361 3.98 5.29 3.19
C THR A 361 4.03 4.00 4.03
N GLY A 362 4.62 2.92 3.50
CA GLY A 362 4.58 1.60 4.13
C GLY A 362 3.15 1.06 4.26
N GLU A 363 2.85 0.39 5.37
CA GLU A 363 1.55 -0.25 5.65
C GLU A 363 0.40 0.74 5.96
N LEU A 364 0.60 2.06 5.87
CA LEU A 364 -0.49 3.03 5.94
C LEU A 364 -1.51 2.74 4.82
N HIS A 365 -2.78 2.56 5.20
CA HIS A 365 -3.87 2.32 4.26
C HIS A 365 -5.10 3.19 4.56
N GLU A 366 -5.86 3.48 3.50
CA GLU A 366 -7.10 4.27 3.56
C GLU A 366 -8.13 3.68 2.59
N VAL A 367 -9.40 4.02 2.83
CA VAL A 367 -10.50 3.69 1.90
C VAL A 367 -10.36 4.50 0.61
N ARG A 368 -10.65 3.86 -0.53
CA ARG A 368 -10.73 4.48 -1.85
C ARG A 368 -12.01 4.06 -2.55
N VAL A 369 -12.55 4.97 -3.37
CA VAL A 369 -13.74 4.74 -4.19
C VAL A 369 -13.41 5.11 -5.64
N HIS A 370 -13.62 4.19 -6.57
CA HIS A 370 -13.44 4.43 -8.02
C HIS A 370 -14.75 4.19 -8.76
N GLN A 371 -15.15 5.10 -9.65
CA GLN A 371 -16.33 4.88 -10.49
C GLN A 371 -16.09 3.70 -11.46
N MET A 372 -17.10 2.86 -11.65
CA MET A 372 -17.11 1.78 -12.63
C MET A 372 -18.09 2.05 -13.78
N TRP A 373 -17.74 1.57 -14.97
CA TRP A 373 -18.62 1.53 -16.14
C TRP A 373 -18.59 0.16 -16.81
N MET A 374 -19.66 -0.21 -17.51
CA MET A 374 -19.68 -1.43 -18.31
C MET A 374 -19.12 -1.16 -19.71
N ASN A 375 -18.15 -1.94 -20.17
CA ASN A 375 -17.61 -1.84 -21.53
C ASN A 375 -18.51 -2.54 -22.57
N ALA A 376 -18.16 -2.36 -23.86
CA ALA A 376 -18.94 -2.89 -24.98
C ALA A 376 -19.03 -4.44 -25.05
N ASP A 377 -18.16 -5.15 -24.33
CA ASP A 377 -18.11 -6.63 -24.27
C ASP A 377 -18.79 -7.18 -22.99
N GLY A 378 -19.33 -6.29 -22.15
CA GLY A 378 -19.95 -6.62 -20.87
C GLY A 378 -18.95 -6.91 -19.76
N TRP A 379 -17.80 -6.23 -19.73
CA TRP A 379 -16.87 -6.26 -18.59
C TRP A 379 -16.87 -4.91 -17.87
N PRO A 380 -16.86 -4.87 -16.51
CA PRO A 380 -16.62 -3.64 -15.79
C PRO A 380 -15.23 -3.09 -16.13
N VAL A 381 -15.13 -1.78 -16.22
CA VAL A 381 -13.88 -1.02 -16.31
C VAL A 381 -13.88 0.06 -15.23
N VAL A 382 -12.82 0.09 -14.44
CA VAL A 382 -12.67 0.93 -13.23
C VAL A 382 -11.94 2.22 -13.61
N SER A 383 -12.39 3.37 -13.10
CA SER A 383 -11.72 4.67 -13.28
C SER A 383 -10.23 4.60 -12.89
N PRO A 384 -9.32 5.29 -13.61
CA PRO A 384 -7.92 5.35 -13.22
C PRO A 384 -7.64 6.24 -12.00
N MET A 385 -8.62 7.04 -11.57
CA MET A 385 -8.52 7.99 -10.45
C MET A 385 -9.71 7.81 -9.49
N ARG A 386 -9.53 8.19 -8.21
CA ARG A 386 -10.62 8.21 -7.22
C ARG A 386 -11.79 9.06 -7.70
N TYR A 387 -13.01 8.62 -7.39
CA TYR A 387 -14.24 9.33 -7.71
C TYR A 387 -14.25 10.71 -7.05
N ALA A 388 -14.66 11.71 -7.81
CA ALA A 388 -14.61 13.13 -7.49
C ALA A 388 -15.91 13.87 -7.89
N GLY A 389 -17.03 13.14 -7.98
CA GLY A 389 -18.32 13.68 -8.41
C GLY A 389 -18.58 13.58 -9.92
N GLU A 390 -17.76 12.86 -10.67
CA GLU A 390 -17.83 12.80 -12.12
C GLU A 390 -18.97 11.96 -12.70
N THR A 391 -19.12 12.07 -14.02
CA THR A 391 -19.78 11.08 -14.87
C THR A 391 -19.03 11.05 -16.22
N ALA A 392 -18.95 9.89 -16.88
CA ALA A 392 -18.30 9.79 -18.20
C ALA A 392 -18.88 10.75 -19.26
N GLY A 393 -20.18 11.08 -19.14
CA GLY A 393 -20.81 12.21 -19.82
C GLY A 393 -20.67 12.17 -21.35
N LYS A 394 -20.22 13.29 -21.93
CA LYS A 394 -19.86 13.38 -23.35
C LYS A 394 -18.47 13.99 -23.51
N VAL A 395 -17.52 13.14 -23.89
CA VAL A 395 -16.15 13.51 -24.22
C VAL A 395 -16.09 13.99 -25.69
N LYS A 396 -15.27 15.00 -25.98
CA LYS A 396 -14.98 15.45 -27.36
C LYS A 396 -13.62 14.94 -27.81
N ARG A 397 -13.41 14.86 -29.12
CA ARG A 397 -12.12 14.41 -29.69
C ARG A 397 -10.93 15.28 -29.29
N ASP A 398 -11.10 16.60 -29.23
CA ASP A 398 -10.04 17.52 -28.81
C ASP A 398 -9.78 17.47 -27.29
N ASP A 399 -10.76 17.03 -26.49
CA ASP A 399 -10.55 16.78 -25.05
C ASP A 399 -9.56 15.62 -24.86
N VAL A 400 -9.65 14.58 -25.70
CA VAL A 400 -8.74 13.40 -25.67
C VAL A 400 -7.36 13.65 -26.28
N VAL A 401 -7.21 14.61 -27.20
CA VAL A 401 -5.92 14.84 -27.88
C VAL A 401 -4.93 15.55 -26.96
N GLY A 402 -3.74 14.97 -26.76
CA GLY A 402 -2.64 15.53 -25.97
C GLY A 402 -1.59 14.47 -25.61
N THR A 403 -0.72 14.81 -24.66
CA THR A 403 0.14 13.87 -23.91
C THR A 403 -0.70 13.15 -22.85
N TRP A 404 -0.31 11.92 -22.51
CA TRP A 404 -0.96 11.03 -21.57
C TRP A 404 0.09 10.17 -20.88
N GLN A 405 -0.05 10.00 -19.56
CA GLN A 405 0.57 8.92 -18.82
C GLN A 405 -0.30 7.66 -18.95
N LEU A 406 0.27 6.56 -19.45
CA LEU A 406 -0.41 5.28 -19.70
C LEU A 406 0.18 4.16 -18.83
N VAL A 407 -0.66 3.48 -18.06
CA VAL A 407 -0.32 2.30 -17.25
C VAL A 407 -0.84 1.04 -17.93
N ASP A 408 -0.01 0.01 -18.04
CA ASP A 408 -0.42 -1.36 -18.36
C ASP A 408 -0.37 -2.21 -17.08
N MET A 409 -1.52 -2.75 -16.66
CA MET A 409 -1.64 -3.53 -15.42
C MET A 409 -1.09 -4.96 -15.54
N GLY A 410 -0.80 -5.43 -16.77
CA GLY A 410 -0.34 -6.79 -17.05
C GLY A 410 -1.31 -7.89 -16.57
N LYS A 411 -0.75 -9.02 -16.15
CA LYS A 411 -1.45 -10.11 -15.42
C LYS A 411 -0.73 -10.53 -14.13
N ASP A 412 0.54 -10.21 -14.02
CA ASP A 412 1.49 -10.71 -13.03
C ASP A 412 1.09 -10.29 -11.61
N ILE A 413 1.31 -11.15 -10.61
CA ILE A 413 1.11 -10.82 -9.18
C ILE A 413 2.45 -10.30 -8.65
N THR A 414 2.54 -8.99 -8.34
CA THR A 414 3.81 -8.35 -8.01
C THR A 414 3.66 -7.18 -7.04
N ALA A 415 4.64 -7.03 -6.15
CA ALA A 415 4.78 -5.89 -5.25
C ALA A 415 5.20 -4.61 -5.97
N THR A 416 5.87 -4.72 -7.12
CA THR A 416 6.31 -3.56 -7.91
C THR A 416 5.10 -2.93 -8.58
N ALA A 417 4.82 -1.67 -8.24
CA ALA A 417 3.76 -0.90 -8.87
C ALA A 417 4.02 -0.73 -10.38
N ALA A 418 2.97 -0.86 -11.20
CA ALA A 418 3.01 -0.56 -12.63
C ALA A 418 3.15 0.96 -12.85
N GLU A 419 4.36 1.41 -13.14
CA GLU A 419 4.64 2.81 -13.48
C GLU A 419 4.03 3.20 -14.83
N ALA A 420 3.53 4.44 -14.91
CA ALA A 420 2.99 4.98 -16.13
C ALA A 420 4.10 5.36 -17.13
N SER A 421 3.78 5.34 -18.43
CA SER A 421 4.69 5.72 -19.51
C SER A 421 4.03 6.68 -20.50
N ASP A 422 4.82 7.60 -21.05
CA ASP A 422 4.26 8.72 -21.81
C ASP A 422 3.93 8.40 -23.27
N VAL A 423 2.71 8.77 -23.65
CA VAL A 423 2.17 8.59 -25.01
C VAL A 423 1.41 9.83 -25.47
N SER A 424 1.39 10.06 -26.78
CA SER A 424 0.67 11.15 -27.42
C SER A 424 -0.49 10.63 -28.27
N PHE A 425 -1.70 11.11 -27.98
CA PHE A 425 -2.94 10.73 -28.67
C PHE A 425 -3.22 11.72 -29.81
N GLY A 426 -2.69 11.43 -30.99
CA GLY A 426 -2.74 12.33 -32.16
C GLY A 426 -4.14 12.49 -32.77
N LYS A 427 -4.43 13.67 -33.34
CA LYS A 427 -5.76 14.03 -33.92
C LYS A 427 -6.28 13.03 -34.97
N THR A 428 -5.40 12.34 -35.68
CA THR A 428 -5.73 11.29 -36.67
C THR A 428 -6.22 9.99 -36.05
N GLY A 429 -5.98 9.75 -34.76
CA GLY A 429 -6.28 8.48 -34.08
C GLY A 429 -5.07 7.58 -33.90
N ARG A 430 -3.85 8.11 -34.06
CA ARG A 430 -2.60 7.40 -33.74
C ARG A 430 -2.22 7.61 -32.27
N ILE A 431 -1.61 6.60 -31.67
CA ILE A 431 -0.85 6.66 -30.41
C ILE A 431 0.64 6.52 -30.77
N THR A 432 1.49 7.37 -30.20
CA THR A 432 2.96 7.32 -30.35
C THR A 432 3.63 7.76 -29.04
N GLY A 433 4.75 7.17 -28.65
CA GLY A 433 5.48 7.51 -27.42
C GLY A 433 6.28 6.31 -26.95
N SER A 434 6.14 5.94 -25.67
CA SER A 434 6.58 4.64 -25.13
C SER A 434 6.03 3.46 -25.95
N VAL A 435 4.78 3.57 -26.42
CA VAL A 435 4.11 2.57 -27.26
C VAL A 435 3.51 3.18 -28.54
N ASP A 436 3.42 2.35 -29.57
CA ASP A 436 2.88 2.68 -30.89
C ASP A 436 1.54 1.97 -31.10
N GLY A 437 0.48 2.71 -31.48
CA GLY A 437 -0.87 2.15 -31.55
C GLY A 437 -1.91 3.07 -32.19
N ASP A 438 -3.19 2.74 -32.05
CA ASP A 438 -4.30 3.54 -32.57
C ASP A 438 -5.43 3.66 -31.53
N TRP A 439 -6.16 4.78 -31.54
CA TRP A 439 -7.26 5.07 -30.60
C TRP A 439 -8.50 5.63 -31.30
N LYS A 440 -9.68 5.25 -30.77
CA LYS A 440 -10.99 5.67 -31.25
C LYS A 440 -11.87 6.07 -30.06
N LEU A 441 -12.52 7.22 -30.20
CA LEU A 441 -13.64 7.66 -29.37
C LEU A 441 -14.91 7.48 -30.19
N THR A 442 -15.90 6.76 -29.65
CA THR A 442 -17.20 6.53 -30.30
C THR A 442 -18.35 6.73 -29.31
N GLY A 443 -19.59 6.84 -29.81
CA GLY A 443 -20.75 7.15 -28.97
C GLY A 443 -20.62 8.53 -28.31
N GLN A 444 -20.79 8.59 -26.99
CA GLN A 444 -20.52 9.79 -26.17
C GLN A 444 -19.15 9.73 -25.48
N HIS A 445 -18.70 8.54 -25.09
CA HIS A 445 -17.53 8.33 -24.23
C HIS A 445 -16.84 6.96 -24.42
N THR A 446 -17.21 6.16 -25.43
CA THR A 446 -16.68 4.79 -25.60
C THR A 446 -15.27 4.81 -26.17
N ALA A 447 -14.31 4.22 -25.44
CA ALA A 447 -12.93 4.06 -25.85
C ALA A 447 -12.72 2.74 -26.59
N THR A 448 -11.88 2.78 -27.63
CA THR A 448 -11.27 1.57 -28.21
C THR A 448 -9.84 1.89 -28.59
N LEU A 449 -8.90 1.22 -27.94
CA LEU A 449 -7.45 1.34 -28.19
C LEU A 449 -6.96 0.08 -28.93
N THR A 450 -5.85 0.21 -29.63
CA THR A 450 -5.14 -0.91 -30.25
C THR A 450 -3.64 -0.69 -30.07
N VAL A 451 -3.03 -1.42 -29.14
CA VAL A 451 -1.63 -1.26 -28.69
C VAL A 451 -0.97 -2.64 -28.77
N GLY A 452 0.24 -2.72 -29.33
CA GLY A 452 0.92 -4.02 -29.56
C GLY A 452 0.17 -4.99 -30.50
N GLY A 453 -0.90 -4.53 -31.16
CA GLY A 453 -1.84 -5.38 -31.91
C GLY A 453 -3.02 -5.94 -31.10
N VAL A 454 -3.03 -5.76 -29.78
CA VAL A 454 -4.13 -6.14 -28.88
C VAL A 454 -5.17 -5.02 -28.87
N VAL A 455 -6.47 -5.39 -28.89
CA VAL A 455 -7.59 -4.45 -28.81
C VAL A 455 -8.10 -4.35 -27.38
N TYR A 456 -8.26 -3.13 -26.88
CA TYR A 456 -8.81 -2.82 -25.56
C TYR A 456 -10.10 -1.99 -25.72
N ARG A 457 -11.14 -2.30 -24.94
CA ARG A 457 -12.45 -1.63 -24.97
C ARG A 457 -12.88 -1.15 -23.59
N GLY A 458 -13.43 0.07 -23.53
CA GLY A 458 -13.81 0.71 -22.28
C GLY A 458 -14.34 2.13 -22.49
N VAL A 459 -13.92 3.07 -21.63
CA VAL A 459 -14.43 4.46 -21.65
C VAL A 459 -13.32 5.50 -21.51
N PHE A 460 -13.58 6.68 -22.06
CA PHE A 460 -12.96 7.93 -21.65
C PHE A 460 -13.90 8.64 -20.66
N ALA A 461 -13.37 9.28 -19.62
CA ALA A 461 -14.18 10.02 -18.64
C ALA A 461 -13.42 11.27 -18.17
N PRO A 462 -14.10 12.30 -17.63
CA PRO A 462 -13.44 13.30 -16.79
C PRO A 462 -12.80 12.61 -15.59
N VAL A 463 -11.63 13.08 -15.16
CA VAL A 463 -11.03 12.68 -13.87
C VAL A 463 -10.49 13.92 -13.17
N TRP A 464 -10.48 13.90 -11.84
CA TRP A 464 -9.82 14.92 -11.03
C TRP A 464 -8.35 14.56 -10.83
N ASP A 465 -7.49 15.55 -11.00
CA ASP A 465 -6.06 15.47 -10.74
C ASP A 465 -5.74 16.29 -9.48
N PRO A 466 -5.46 15.65 -8.32
CA PRO A 466 -5.26 16.37 -7.06
C PRO A 466 -3.96 17.16 -7.01
N ASP A 467 -2.91 16.70 -7.70
CA ASP A 467 -1.60 17.37 -7.74
C ASP A 467 -1.67 18.69 -8.53
N VAL A 468 -2.50 18.73 -9.57
CA VAL A 468 -2.70 19.91 -10.45
C VAL A 468 -3.90 20.77 -10.03
N GLU A 469 -4.69 20.31 -9.04
CA GLU A 469 -6.02 20.84 -8.70
C GLU A 469 -6.93 21.05 -9.94
N ALA A 470 -6.94 20.09 -10.87
CA ALA A 470 -7.56 20.27 -12.18
C ALA A 470 -8.37 19.06 -12.68
N TRP A 471 -9.43 19.36 -13.44
CA TRP A 471 -10.19 18.35 -14.19
C TRP A 471 -9.52 18.06 -15.54
N SER A 472 -9.04 16.84 -15.73
CA SER A 472 -8.43 16.36 -16.98
C SER A 472 -9.36 15.36 -17.70
N THR A 473 -8.80 14.37 -18.40
CA THR A 473 -9.57 13.25 -18.98
C THR A 473 -8.78 11.98 -18.72
N GLY A 474 -9.43 10.96 -18.16
CA GLY A 474 -8.89 9.62 -18.01
C GLY A 474 -9.43 8.67 -19.07
N PHE A 475 -8.79 7.51 -19.20
CA PHE A 475 -9.39 6.34 -19.84
C PHE A 475 -9.14 5.07 -19.03
N THR A 476 -10.01 4.10 -19.22
CA THR A 476 -9.89 2.74 -18.69
C THR A 476 -10.44 1.77 -19.72
N ALA A 477 -9.68 0.71 -20.05
CA ALA A 477 -10.06 -0.24 -21.10
C ALA A 477 -9.46 -1.65 -20.88
N VAL A 478 -10.31 -2.67 -20.99
CA VAL A 478 -9.97 -4.10 -20.86
C VAL A 478 -9.83 -4.75 -22.23
N SER A 479 -8.87 -5.65 -22.38
CA SER A 479 -8.70 -6.50 -23.58
C SER A 479 -9.42 -7.84 -23.47
N GLU A 480 -9.56 -8.53 -24.61
CA GLU A 480 -10.00 -9.94 -24.66
C GLU A 480 -9.03 -10.91 -23.95
N GLY A 481 -7.81 -10.47 -23.62
CA GLY A 481 -6.87 -11.19 -22.75
C GLY A 481 -7.08 -10.95 -21.25
N GLY A 482 -8.01 -10.09 -20.85
CA GLY A 482 -8.24 -9.71 -19.46
C GLY A 482 -7.17 -8.77 -18.86
N VAL A 483 -6.30 -8.19 -19.70
CA VAL A 483 -5.36 -7.13 -19.32
C VAL A 483 -6.05 -5.77 -19.41
N THR A 484 -5.80 -4.91 -18.43
CA THR A 484 -6.34 -3.54 -18.34
C THR A 484 -5.28 -2.50 -18.69
N LEU A 485 -5.61 -1.56 -19.58
CA LEU A 485 -4.88 -0.31 -19.76
C LEU A 485 -5.65 0.83 -19.07
N TRP A 486 -4.91 1.64 -18.33
CA TRP A 486 -5.36 2.91 -17.75
C TRP A 486 -4.55 4.06 -18.33
N GLY A 487 -5.09 5.28 -18.21
CA GLY A 487 -4.27 6.47 -18.39
C GLY A 487 -4.97 7.74 -17.94
N ARG A 488 -4.17 8.74 -17.53
CA ARG A 488 -4.60 10.13 -17.34
C ARG A 488 -3.98 11.01 -18.41
N LYS A 489 -4.73 12.00 -18.89
CA LYS A 489 -4.20 13.02 -19.79
C LYS A 489 -3.34 13.97 -18.97
N SER A 490 -2.05 14.03 -19.28
CA SER A 490 -1.12 14.89 -18.57
C SER A 490 -1.49 16.37 -18.71
N VAL A 491 -1.19 17.15 -17.68
CA VAL A 491 -1.32 18.61 -17.65
C VAL A 491 0.05 19.25 -17.35
N GLU A 492 1.10 18.65 -17.93
CA GLU A 492 2.49 19.12 -17.86
C GLU A 492 2.61 20.60 -18.33
N PRO A 493 3.38 21.45 -17.63
CA PRO A 493 3.83 22.72 -18.18
C PRO A 493 4.80 22.50 -19.35
N ALA A 494 5.02 23.53 -20.18
CA ALA A 494 5.93 23.45 -21.32
C ALA A 494 6.61 24.79 -21.61
N GLY A 495 7.81 24.75 -22.22
CA GLY A 495 8.61 25.94 -22.49
C GLY A 495 8.96 26.68 -21.20
N ALA A 496 8.81 28.01 -21.19
CA ALA A 496 9.10 28.84 -20.02
C ALA A 496 8.36 28.40 -18.74
N ALA A 497 7.12 27.90 -18.85
CA ALA A 497 6.38 27.44 -17.68
C ALA A 497 6.98 26.17 -17.06
N ALA A 498 7.60 25.30 -17.86
CA ALA A 498 8.29 24.12 -17.36
C ALA A 498 9.63 24.50 -16.73
N VAL A 499 10.38 25.42 -17.36
CA VAL A 499 11.61 25.99 -16.80
C VAL A 499 11.35 26.65 -15.44
N ASP A 500 10.32 27.49 -15.33
CA ASP A 500 9.93 28.16 -14.09
C ASP A 500 9.52 27.15 -12.98
N ALA A 501 8.83 26.06 -13.34
CA ALA A 501 8.39 25.04 -12.39
C ALA A 501 9.53 24.13 -11.92
N VAL A 502 10.37 23.63 -12.85
CA VAL A 502 11.59 22.87 -12.54
C VAL A 502 12.54 23.69 -11.68
N ALA A 503 12.70 24.99 -11.96
CA ALA A 503 13.54 25.89 -11.15
C ALA A 503 12.99 26.15 -9.73
N ALA A 504 11.71 25.89 -9.48
CA ALA A 504 11.07 26.02 -8.17
C ALA A 504 11.06 24.72 -7.35
N ASP A 505 10.99 23.56 -8.02
CA ASP A 505 10.96 22.22 -7.39
C ASP A 505 12.37 21.61 -7.23
N LEU A 506 13.37 22.08 -8.00
CA LEU A 506 14.75 21.59 -7.92
C LEU A 506 15.39 21.87 -6.55
N SER A 507 15.63 20.79 -5.81
CA SER A 507 16.32 20.78 -4.52
C SER A 507 17.41 19.70 -4.49
N LEU A 508 18.51 19.98 -3.79
CA LEU A 508 19.58 19.01 -3.51
C LEU A 508 19.57 18.54 -2.04
N GLY A 509 18.51 18.84 -1.28
CA GLY A 509 18.45 18.60 0.16
C GLY A 509 19.24 19.66 0.96
N ASP A 510 19.79 19.27 2.11
CA ASP A 510 20.66 20.15 2.90
C ASP A 510 22.08 20.16 2.33
N THR A 511 22.44 21.25 1.66
CA THR A 511 23.79 21.46 1.10
C THR A 511 24.75 22.14 2.08
N SER A 512 24.35 22.40 3.34
CA SER A 512 25.16 23.12 4.33
C SER A 512 26.08 22.23 5.18
N GLY A 513 26.01 20.90 5.01
CA GLY A 513 26.82 19.94 5.76
C GLY A 513 27.02 18.61 5.00
N VAL A 514 27.44 18.68 3.74
CA VAL A 514 27.51 17.51 2.84
C VAL A 514 28.68 16.59 3.19
N THR A 515 28.39 15.29 3.27
CA THR A 515 29.31 14.22 3.71
C THR A 515 29.39 13.04 2.74
N VAL A 516 28.55 13.02 1.71
CA VAL A 516 28.40 11.97 0.68
C VAL A 516 28.04 12.62 -0.68
N ASP A 517 28.13 11.86 -1.77
CA ASP A 517 27.81 12.32 -3.12
C ASP A 517 26.36 12.84 -3.24
N LEU A 518 26.17 13.88 -4.06
CA LEU A 518 24.87 14.51 -4.31
C LEU A 518 24.21 13.91 -5.56
N VAL A 519 22.93 13.60 -5.49
CA VAL A 519 22.16 13.22 -6.69
C VAL A 519 21.77 14.49 -7.44
N LEU A 520 22.26 14.66 -8.67
CA LEU A 520 22.00 15.84 -9.52
C LEU A 520 21.00 15.50 -10.64
N PRO A 521 19.73 15.95 -10.58
CA PRO A 521 18.74 15.70 -11.63
C PRO A 521 19.13 16.29 -12.99
N THR A 522 18.97 15.55 -14.08
CA THR A 522 19.33 15.97 -15.44
C THR A 522 18.13 16.22 -16.37
N SER A 523 16.91 15.96 -15.88
CA SER A 523 15.65 16.17 -16.59
C SER A 523 14.53 16.64 -15.65
N GLY A 524 13.43 17.09 -16.23
CA GLY A 524 12.18 17.42 -15.54
C GLY A 524 11.03 17.63 -16.52
N THR A 525 9.86 17.95 -15.98
CA THR A 525 8.55 17.96 -16.66
C THR A 525 8.53 18.56 -18.07
N GLY A 526 7.71 17.99 -18.94
CA GLY A 526 7.51 18.45 -20.32
C GLY A 526 8.75 18.29 -21.20
N GLY A 527 9.67 17.39 -20.85
CA GLY A 527 10.94 17.17 -21.55
C GLY A 527 11.97 18.28 -21.32
N THR A 528 11.98 18.89 -20.13
CA THR A 528 12.98 19.88 -19.70
C THR A 528 14.32 19.20 -19.46
N THR A 529 15.42 19.82 -19.90
CA THR A 529 16.78 19.33 -19.66
C THR A 529 17.50 20.19 -18.63
N ILE A 530 18.25 19.57 -17.74
CA ILE A 530 19.04 20.24 -16.69
C ILE A 530 20.51 19.87 -16.89
N THR A 531 21.38 20.89 -16.93
CA THR A 531 22.83 20.73 -17.09
C THR A 531 23.57 21.39 -15.94
N TRP A 532 24.60 20.72 -15.42
CA TRP A 532 25.29 21.15 -14.20
C TRP A 532 26.70 21.68 -14.47
N ALA A 533 27.07 22.69 -13.69
CA ALA A 533 28.42 23.22 -13.61
C ALA A 533 28.80 23.45 -12.13
N THR A 534 30.07 23.21 -11.79
CA THR A 534 30.63 23.45 -10.45
C THR A 534 31.61 24.62 -10.49
N SER A 535 31.70 25.39 -9.40
CA SER A 535 32.79 26.35 -9.21
C SER A 535 34.12 25.69 -8.85
N ASP A 536 34.09 24.47 -8.28
CA ASP A 536 35.28 23.70 -7.90
C ASP A 536 35.01 22.19 -7.89
N ALA A 537 35.45 21.50 -8.95
CA ALA A 537 35.43 20.05 -9.06
C ALA A 537 36.41 19.35 -8.08
N GLY A 538 37.28 20.08 -7.40
CA GLY A 538 38.08 19.56 -6.28
C GLY A 538 37.28 19.40 -4.98
N THR A 539 36.06 19.94 -4.93
CA THR A 539 35.13 19.87 -3.78
C THR A 539 33.88 19.06 -4.14
N VAL A 540 33.23 19.38 -5.26
CA VAL A 540 32.12 18.59 -5.84
C VAL A 540 32.12 18.73 -7.36
N ASP A 541 32.11 17.60 -8.08
CA ASP A 541 32.14 17.58 -9.55
C ASP A 541 30.73 17.66 -10.17
N VAL A 542 30.63 17.80 -11.50
CA VAL A 542 29.38 18.04 -12.25
C VAL A 542 28.44 16.84 -12.34
N ASP A 543 28.87 15.67 -11.88
CA ASP A 543 28.02 14.49 -11.69
C ASP A 543 27.52 14.33 -10.23
N GLY A 544 28.01 15.17 -9.31
CA GLY A 544 27.65 15.16 -7.90
C GLY A 544 28.65 14.45 -6.98
N THR A 545 29.74 13.87 -7.50
CA THR A 545 30.79 13.24 -6.70
C THR A 545 31.45 14.25 -5.75
N VAL A 546 31.50 13.94 -4.45
CA VAL A 546 31.96 14.83 -3.37
C VAL A 546 33.35 14.41 -2.84
N THR A 547 34.28 15.37 -2.80
CA THR A 547 35.61 15.19 -2.22
C THR A 547 35.71 15.91 -0.88
N ARG A 548 35.67 15.15 0.22
CA ARG A 548 35.81 15.70 1.59
C ARG A 548 37.26 16.11 1.90
N PRO A 549 37.51 17.30 2.50
CA PRO A 549 38.81 17.69 3.03
C PRO A 549 39.34 16.71 4.08
N ASP A 550 40.67 16.66 4.23
CA ASP A 550 41.32 15.75 5.18
C ASP A 550 41.24 16.23 6.64
N ILE A 551 41.57 15.33 7.57
CA ILE A 551 41.40 15.57 9.01
C ILE A 551 42.22 16.78 9.49
N GLY A 552 41.52 17.83 9.91
CA GLY A 552 42.11 19.08 10.40
C GLY A 552 42.30 20.17 9.33
N GLU A 553 41.89 19.91 8.08
CA GLU A 553 41.61 20.95 7.09
C GLU A 553 40.26 21.64 7.41
N PRO A 554 40.01 22.87 6.93
CA PRO A 554 38.69 23.49 7.03
C PRO A 554 37.69 22.83 6.07
N ASP A 555 36.39 22.99 6.35
CA ASP A 555 35.32 22.61 5.44
C ASP A 555 35.48 23.31 4.07
N ALA A 556 35.15 22.58 3.00
CA ALA A 556 35.28 23.08 1.63
C ALA A 556 33.97 23.68 1.12
N HIS A 557 34.09 24.58 0.12
CA HIS A 557 32.98 25.36 -0.40
C HIS A 557 32.99 25.39 -1.93
N ALA A 558 31.86 25.04 -2.53
CA ALA A 558 31.62 25.16 -3.96
C ALA A 558 30.20 25.63 -4.24
N THR A 559 29.97 26.31 -5.37
CA THR A 559 28.62 26.62 -5.86
C THR A 559 28.34 25.73 -7.06
N LEU A 560 27.33 24.85 -6.95
CA LEU A 560 26.75 24.15 -8.07
C LEU A 560 25.76 25.06 -8.79
N THR A 561 25.74 25.02 -10.12
CA THR A 561 24.81 25.77 -10.98
C THR A 561 24.10 24.80 -11.91
N ALA A 562 22.77 24.76 -11.81
CA ALA A 562 21.90 24.06 -12.75
C ALA A 562 21.38 25.05 -13.80
N THR A 563 21.67 24.81 -15.08
CA THR A 563 21.02 25.49 -16.21
C THR A 563 19.90 24.62 -16.74
N ILE A 564 18.69 25.18 -16.79
CA ILE A 564 17.42 24.50 -17.02
C ILE A 564 16.84 25.02 -18.34
N GLU A 565 16.63 24.13 -19.32
CA GLU A 565 16.18 24.49 -20.67
C GLU A 565 14.92 23.71 -21.10
N ASN A 566 13.91 24.42 -21.63
CA ASN A 566 12.77 23.81 -22.34
C ASN A 566 12.28 24.73 -23.46
N GLY A 567 12.14 24.20 -24.68
CA GLY A 567 11.48 24.90 -25.80
C GLY A 567 12.16 26.20 -26.28
N GLY A 568 13.40 26.46 -25.86
CA GLY A 568 14.11 27.73 -26.10
C GLY A 568 13.87 28.81 -25.03
N ALA A 569 13.27 28.45 -23.89
CA ALA A 569 13.40 29.18 -22.63
C ALA A 569 14.53 28.55 -21.79
N GLU A 570 15.15 29.38 -20.94
CA GLU A 570 16.34 29.06 -20.15
C GLU A 570 16.24 29.76 -18.79
N ALA A 571 16.64 29.08 -17.70
CA ALA A 571 16.89 29.67 -16.39
C ALA A 571 18.11 29.02 -15.73
N SER A 572 18.59 29.60 -14.63
CA SER A 572 19.67 29.01 -13.83
C SER A 572 19.37 29.10 -12.33
N VAL A 573 19.65 28.02 -11.61
CA VAL A 573 19.55 27.92 -10.14
C VAL A 573 20.93 27.59 -9.57
N THR A 574 21.28 28.21 -8.44
CA THR A 574 22.60 28.04 -7.79
C THR A 574 22.45 27.51 -6.38
N PHE A 575 23.24 26.49 -6.03
CA PHE A 575 23.29 25.85 -4.72
C PHE A 575 24.68 26.05 -4.12
N ASP A 576 24.77 26.73 -2.98
CA ASP A 576 26.01 26.80 -2.21
C ASP A 576 26.16 25.51 -1.40
N VAL A 577 27.22 24.76 -1.71
CA VAL A 577 27.56 23.47 -1.13
C VAL A 577 28.72 23.65 -0.15
N VAL A 578 28.52 23.20 1.08
CA VAL A 578 29.55 23.07 2.10
C VAL A 578 29.85 21.58 2.27
N VAL A 579 31.06 21.16 1.94
CA VAL A 579 31.52 19.78 2.13
C VAL A 579 32.31 19.72 3.43
N LEU A 580 31.81 18.96 4.40
CA LEU A 580 32.42 18.88 5.72
C LEU A 580 33.75 18.13 5.68
N ALA A 581 34.76 18.67 6.35
CA ALA A 581 36.03 18.00 6.56
C ALA A 581 35.83 16.64 7.26
N ARG A 582 36.79 15.73 7.08
CA ARG A 582 36.84 14.46 7.82
C ARG A 582 37.10 14.72 9.30
N THR A 583 36.32 14.11 10.19
CA THR A 583 36.56 14.14 11.62
C THR A 583 37.52 13.01 12.03
N PRO A 584 38.34 13.16 13.09
CA PRO A 584 39.15 12.05 13.60
C PRO A 584 38.26 11.00 14.27
N GLY A 585 38.53 9.72 14.02
CA GLY A 585 37.82 8.60 14.66
C GLY A 585 37.88 8.66 16.19
N ALA A 586 36.73 8.87 16.82
CA ALA A 586 36.57 8.98 18.27
C ALA A 586 35.96 7.69 18.83
N LEU A 587 36.81 6.72 19.22
CA LEU A 587 36.36 5.46 19.81
C LEU A 587 35.59 5.73 21.12
N ALA A 588 34.35 5.27 21.19
CA ALA A 588 33.52 5.32 22.39
C ALA A 588 33.76 4.10 23.27
N GLY A 589 33.73 2.89 22.69
CA GLY A 589 33.95 1.63 23.39
C GLY A 589 34.31 0.49 22.43
N ALA A 590 34.95 -0.55 22.96
CA ALA A 590 35.33 -1.74 22.19
C ALA A 590 35.26 -3.02 23.04
N TRP A 591 34.80 -4.12 22.46
CA TRP A 591 34.62 -5.41 23.13
C TRP A 591 35.18 -6.53 22.25
N ALA A 592 36.35 -7.03 22.64
CA ALA A 592 37.09 -8.11 21.99
C ALA A 592 36.64 -9.53 22.39
N PHE A 593 35.60 -9.62 23.23
CA PHE A 593 34.93 -10.83 23.72
C PHE A 593 35.77 -12.06 24.19
N ASP A 594 37.10 -11.96 24.36
CA ASP A 594 37.97 -13.04 24.86
C ASP A 594 37.65 -13.42 26.32
N GLY A 595 36.63 -14.26 26.48
CA GLY A 595 36.12 -14.73 27.77
C GLY A 595 35.49 -13.63 28.66
N SER A 596 35.18 -12.46 28.12
CA SER A 596 34.78 -11.27 28.89
C SER A 596 33.72 -10.40 28.17
N LEU A 597 32.96 -9.62 28.96
CA LEU A 597 32.06 -8.57 28.48
C LEU A 597 32.56 -7.15 28.82
N ALA A 598 33.81 -7.02 29.28
CA ALA A 598 34.41 -5.73 29.63
C ALA A 598 34.71 -4.88 28.39
N ASP A 599 34.52 -3.56 28.51
CA ASP A 599 34.96 -2.59 27.52
C ASP A 599 36.50 -2.42 27.57
N ALA A 600 37.17 -2.79 26.49
CA ALA A 600 38.63 -2.70 26.32
C ALA A 600 39.13 -1.25 26.23
N ALA A 601 38.28 -0.27 25.88
CA ALA A 601 38.61 1.14 25.98
C ALA A 601 38.58 1.65 27.44
N GLY A 602 37.89 0.94 28.34
CA GLY A 602 37.74 1.30 29.75
C GLY A 602 36.94 2.58 30.00
N ALA A 603 36.11 2.99 29.03
CA ALA A 603 35.23 4.15 29.11
C ALA A 603 33.91 3.82 29.82
N PHE A 604 33.42 2.60 29.66
CA PHE A 604 32.15 2.13 30.22
C PHE A 604 32.32 0.99 31.24
N ALA A 605 31.19 0.59 31.85
CA ALA A 605 31.11 -0.64 32.63
C ALA A 605 30.92 -1.86 31.71
N ASP A 606 31.29 -3.04 32.21
CA ASP A 606 31.08 -4.33 31.54
C ASP A 606 29.62 -4.47 31.06
N ALA A 607 29.45 -4.96 29.84
CA ALA A 607 28.13 -5.33 29.30
C ALA A 607 27.56 -6.53 30.08
N VAL A 608 26.23 -6.67 30.12
CA VAL A 608 25.56 -7.68 30.95
C VAL A 608 24.68 -8.62 30.11
N PRO A 609 24.62 -9.94 30.41
CA PRO A 609 23.73 -10.85 29.68
C PRO A 609 22.24 -10.47 29.86
N THR A 610 21.41 -10.84 28.89
CA THR A 610 19.94 -10.70 28.94
C THR A 610 19.23 -12.05 28.85
N GLY A 611 17.91 -12.05 28.99
CA GLY A 611 17.05 -13.09 28.42
C GLY A 611 16.81 -12.84 26.92
N ALA A 612 15.73 -13.40 26.38
CA ALA A 612 15.38 -13.30 24.96
C ALA A 612 15.02 -11.89 24.45
N ARG A 613 15.06 -10.85 25.29
CA ARG A 613 14.72 -9.45 24.95
C ARG A 613 15.70 -8.49 25.63
N VAL A 614 15.83 -7.29 25.08
CA VAL A 614 16.76 -6.22 25.51
C VAL A 614 16.56 -5.74 26.97
N ASP A 615 15.40 -6.05 27.56
CA ASP A 615 14.99 -5.75 28.94
C ASP A 615 14.68 -7.02 29.77
N ALA A 616 14.79 -8.21 29.21
CA ALA A 616 14.55 -9.47 29.91
C ALA A 616 15.75 -9.85 30.81
N PRO A 617 15.52 -10.36 32.04
CA PRO A 617 16.59 -10.80 32.92
C PRO A 617 17.28 -12.06 32.40
N ALA A 618 18.60 -12.15 32.59
CA ALA A 618 19.40 -13.28 32.17
C ALA A 618 19.05 -14.59 32.90
N ALA A 619 19.06 -15.70 32.15
CA ALA A 619 18.98 -17.04 32.70
C ALA A 619 20.34 -17.59 33.19
N GLY A 620 21.45 -17.00 32.76
CA GLY A 620 22.82 -17.43 33.07
C GLY A 620 23.88 -16.39 32.68
N PRO A 621 25.18 -16.71 32.85
CA PRO A 621 26.28 -15.90 32.32
C PRO A 621 26.34 -15.99 30.79
N ALA A 622 27.03 -15.05 30.14
CA ALA A 622 27.36 -15.16 28.72
C ALA A 622 28.29 -16.34 28.43
N THR A 623 28.17 -16.85 27.20
CA THR A 623 28.96 -17.95 26.64
C THR A 623 29.97 -17.43 25.61
N PHE A 624 31.11 -18.12 25.50
CA PHE A 624 32.19 -17.74 24.59
C PHE A 624 32.73 -18.96 23.86
N VAL A 625 33.10 -18.79 22.59
CA VAL A 625 33.87 -19.76 21.80
C VAL A 625 35.36 -19.36 21.77
N ALA A 626 36.23 -20.28 21.33
CA ALA A 626 37.69 -20.09 21.32
C ALA A 626 38.27 -20.02 19.90
N ASP A 627 37.43 -19.74 18.91
CA ASP A 627 37.74 -19.61 17.49
C ASP A 627 37.10 -18.35 16.88
N GLY A 628 37.32 -17.23 17.58
CA GLY A 628 37.05 -15.88 17.09
C GLY A 628 38.03 -15.43 16.01
N ILE A 629 38.02 -14.13 15.72
CA ILE A 629 38.94 -13.45 14.81
C ILE A 629 40.29 -13.22 15.50
N ASP A 630 40.32 -12.55 16.66
CA ASP A 630 41.54 -12.43 17.50
C ASP A 630 41.30 -12.95 18.93
N GLY A 631 41.12 -14.27 19.04
CA GLY A 631 41.00 -14.97 20.31
C GLY A 631 39.66 -15.70 20.48
N GLY A 632 38.92 -15.35 21.52
CA GLY A 632 37.59 -15.91 21.81
C GLY A 632 36.47 -14.92 21.50
N ALA A 633 35.36 -15.40 20.95
CA ALA A 633 34.22 -14.58 20.55
C ALA A 633 32.98 -14.82 21.44
N LEU A 634 32.05 -13.88 21.48
CA LEU A 634 30.77 -13.99 22.18
C LEU A 634 29.84 -14.95 21.42
N HIS A 635 29.41 -16.02 22.09
CA HIS A 635 28.46 -17.00 21.53
C HIS A 635 27.04 -16.75 22.03
N LEU A 636 26.10 -16.57 21.10
CA LEU A 636 24.67 -16.44 21.38
C LEU A 636 23.91 -17.65 20.82
N ASP A 637 23.10 -18.30 21.66
CA ASP A 637 22.46 -19.59 21.35
C ASP A 637 21.07 -19.47 20.70
N GLY A 638 20.61 -18.24 20.40
CA GLY A 638 19.26 -17.94 19.93
C GLY A 638 18.20 -17.83 21.04
N THR A 639 18.60 -17.84 22.32
CA THR A 639 17.68 -17.66 23.47
C THR A 639 17.98 -16.42 24.33
N ALA A 640 19.16 -15.83 24.16
CA ALA A 640 19.67 -14.70 24.94
C ALA A 640 20.52 -13.74 24.10
N GLY A 641 20.83 -12.57 24.68
CA GLY A 641 21.74 -11.58 24.11
C GLY A 641 22.57 -10.90 25.19
N VAL A 642 23.18 -9.75 24.86
CA VAL A 642 23.99 -8.95 25.77
C VAL A 642 23.55 -7.48 25.71
N ARG A 643 23.23 -6.90 26.87
CA ARG A 643 22.92 -5.48 27.06
C ARG A 643 24.22 -4.71 27.18
N LEU A 644 24.45 -3.80 26.24
CA LEU A 644 25.54 -2.84 26.24
C LEU A 644 25.19 -1.64 27.17
N PRO A 645 26.17 -0.80 27.53
CA PRO A 645 25.95 0.38 28.36
C PRO A 645 24.94 1.36 27.75
N ASP A 646 24.02 1.87 28.58
CA ASP A 646 23.05 2.89 28.16
C ASP A 646 23.77 4.23 27.87
N GLY A 647 23.36 4.91 26.78
CA GLY A 647 24.00 6.14 26.31
C GLY A 647 25.36 5.96 25.62
N LEU A 648 25.72 4.73 25.20
CA LEU A 648 26.94 4.41 24.45
C LEU A 648 27.15 5.30 23.21
N LEU A 649 26.07 5.58 22.46
CA LEU A 649 26.04 6.58 21.40
C LEU A 649 25.01 7.66 21.71
N GLN A 650 25.39 8.91 21.43
CA GLN A 650 24.50 10.07 21.43
C GLN A 650 24.87 11.03 20.29
N GLY A 651 23.88 11.36 19.46
CA GLY A 651 24.01 12.33 18.36
C GLY A 651 23.89 11.71 16.97
N SER A 652 24.01 12.56 15.94
CA SER A 652 23.73 12.24 14.54
C SER A 652 24.93 11.73 13.72
N SER A 653 26.14 11.64 14.30
CA SER A 653 27.35 11.14 13.62
C SER A 653 28.04 10.08 14.49
N TYR A 654 28.13 8.85 13.98
CA TYR A 654 28.64 7.68 14.70
C TYR A 654 28.96 6.52 13.75
N SER A 655 29.76 5.57 14.22
CA SER A 655 30.07 4.34 13.49
C SER A 655 30.00 3.12 14.41
N VAL A 656 29.70 1.96 13.84
CA VAL A 656 29.71 0.65 14.51
C VAL A 656 30.35 -0.38 13.58
N SER A 657 31.20 -1.23 14.12
CA SER A 657 31.90 -2.32 13.43
C SER A 657 31.86 -3.57 14.30
N LEU A 658 31.64 -4.74 13.70
CA LEU A 658 31.70 -6.04 14.36
C LEU A 658 31.89 -7.16 13.35
N TRP A 659 32.44 -8.27 13.79
CA TRP A 659 32.47 -9.52 13.04
C TRP A 659 31.31 -10.41 13.46
N LEU A 660 30.72 -11.12 12.49
CA LEU A 660 29.55 -11.98 12.68
C LEU A 660 29.74 -13.36 12.04
N ARG A 661 29.37 -14.41 12.76
CA ARG A 661 29.31 -15.80 12.27
C ARG A 661 27.95 -16.43 12.60
N PRO A 662 26.89 -16.18 11.80
CA PRO A 662 25.55 -16.66 12.08
C PRO A 662 25.44 -18.19 11.88
N GLU A 663 24.84 -18.90 12.85
CA GLU A 663 24.40 -20.28 12.66
C GLU A 663 23.03 -20.36 11.98
N ALA A 664 22.22 -19.31 12.11
CA ALA A 664 20.90 -19.19 11.51
C ALA A 664 20.61 -17.74 11.09
N LEU A 665 19.75 -17.58 10.08
CA LEU A 665 19.26 -16.29 9.61
C LEU A 665 17.73 -16.25 9.72
N THR A 666 17.23 -15.44 10.65
CA THR A 666 15.81 -15.15 10.88
C THR A 666 15.53 -13.68 10.60
N SER A 667 14.38 -13.36 10.03
CA SER A 667 13.99 -11.98 9.69
C SER A 667 13.99 -11.10 10.94
N TYR A 668 14.34 -9.81 10.78
CA TYR A 668 14.31 -8.75 11.82
C TYR A 668 15.26 -8.96 13.02
N THR A 669 15.82 -10.17 13.17
CA THR A 669 16.78 -10.57 14.20
C THR A 669 18.00 -9.65 14.17
N THR A 670 18.19 -8.88 15.24
CA THR A 670 19.26 -7.88 15.32
C THR A 670 20.61 -8.51 15.69
N ALA A 671 21.68 -8.02 15.08
CA ALA A 671 23.05 -8.25 15.53
C ALA A 671 23.49 -7.16 16.53
N PHE A 672 23.32 -5.90 16.16
CA PHE A 672 23.53 -4.72 17.01
C PHE A 672 22.26 -3.85 17.01
N PHE A 673 21.80 -3.48 18.20
CA PHE A 673 20.59 -2.70 18.43
C PHE A 673 20.89 -1.46 19.29
N GLY A 674 20.33 -0.32 18.92
CA GLY A 674 20.37 0.92 19.71
C GLY A 674 19.03 1.65 19.63
N ALA A 675 18.47 2.12 20.75
CA ALA A 675 17.11 2.67 20.76
C ALA A 675 16.85 3.74 21.81
N ALA A 676 16.13 4.79 21.43
CA ALA A 676 15.52 5.76 22.35
C ALA A 676 14.16 5.26 22.89
N SER A 677 13.43 4.46 22.11
CA SER A 677 12.14 3.85 22.49
C SER A 677 11.81 2.63 21.61
N PRO A 678 10.77 1.84 21.95
CA PRO A 678 10.22 0.82 21.04
C PRO A 678 9.75 1.38 19.68
N THR A 679 9.53 2.69 19.57
CA THR A 679 9.18 3.35 18.30
C THR A 679 10.34 4.06 17.63
N SER A 680 11.49 4.28 18.28
CA SER A 680 12.63 5.03 17.75
C SER A 680 13.94 4.30 18.05
N TRP A 681 14.51 3.67 17.03
CA TRP A 681 15.61 2.72 17.17
C TRP A 681 16.35 2.50 15.85
N VAL A 682 17.58 2.00 15.94
CA VAL A 682 18.47 1.56 14.87
C VAL A 682 18.86 0.10 15.11
N SER A 683 18.85 -0.71 14.06
CA SER A 683 19.15 -2.15 14.12
C SER A 683 20.00 -2.57 12.93
N LEU A 684 21.14 -3.21 13.17
CA LEU A 684 21.86 -3.95 12.15
C LEU A 684 21.28 -5.37 12.09
N VAL A 685 20.73 -5.77 10.94
CA VAL A 685 19.95 -7.01 10.78
C VAL A 685 20.62 -7.93 9.75
N PRO A 686 21.20 -9.08 10.15
CA PRO A 686 21.86 -10.02 9.23
C PRO A 686 20.97 -10.59 8.11
N ARG A 687 19.67 -10.75 8.35
CA ARG A 687 18.65 -11.03 7.32
C ARG A 687 17.50 -10.03 7.45
N GLY A 688 17.47 -9.08 6.52
CA GLY A 688 16.44 -8.06 6.45
C GLY A 688 15.03 -8.60 6.18
N HIS A 689 14.07 -7.69 6.02
CA HIS A 689 12.74 -8.05 5.53
C HIS A 689 12.78 -8.35 4.02
N ASP A 690 11.70 -8.96 3.52
CA ASP A 690 11.68 -9.44 2.13
C ASP A 690 11.57 -8.30 1.10
N GLY A 691 11.22 -7.08 1.54
CA GLY A 691 11.28 -5.86 0.72
C GLY A 691 12.71 -5.43 0.34
N VAL A 692 13.72 -5.77 1.16
CA VAL A 692 15.14 -5.68 0.79
C VAL A 692 15.70 -7.03 0.32
N GLY A 693 14.83 -7.91 -0.19
CA GLY A 693 15.16 -9.25 -0.69
C GLY A 693 15.73 -10.20 0.38
N GLY A 694 15.52 -9.93 1.67
CA GLY A 694 16.15 -10.67 2.77
C GLY A 694 17.67 -10.48 2.89
N SER A 695 18.24 -9.49 2.19
CA SER A 695 19.65 -9.11 2.34
C SER A 695 19.96 -8.54 3.74
N THR A 696 21.23 -8.54 4.14
CA THR A 696 21.68 -7.85 5.34
C THR A 696 21.38 -6.35 5.21
N MET A 697 20.88 -5.72 6.27
CA MET A 697 20.47 -4.32 6.24
C MET A 697 20.84 -3.57 7.52
N LEU A 698 21.09 -2.26 7.39
CA LEU A 698 20.86 -1.34 8.50
C LEU A 698 19.39 -0.88 8.43
N TRP A 699 18.72 -0.80 9.57
CA TRP A 699 17.29 -0.57 9.65
C TRP A 699 16.94 0.41 10.76
N SER A 700 15.91 1.22 10.58
CA SER A 700 15.48 2.20 11.59
C SER A 700 13.96 2.28 11.73
N GLY A 701 13.51 2.52 12.96
CA GLY A 701 12.14 2.90 13.31
C GLY A 701 11.97 4.42 13.47
N ALA A 702 10.75 4.83 13.82
CA ALA A 702 10.21 6.21 13.89
C ALA A 702 10.00 6.87 12.52
N GLN A 703 11.01 6.76 11.65
CA GLN A 703 10.86 6.88 10.21
C GLN A 703 11.51 5.62 9.63
N TRP A 704 10.74 4.83 8.88
CA TRP A 704 11.22 3.58 8.30
C TRP A 704 12.36 3.89 7.31
N TYR A 705 13.52 3.27 7.53
CA TYR A 705 14.69 3.45 6.68
C TYR A 705 15.34 2.09 6.38
N ASP A 706 15.23 1.65 5.13
CA ASP A 706 15.60 0.31 4.68
C ASP A 706 16.94 0.31 3.93
N ALA A 707 18.06 0.37 4.66
CA ALA A 707 19.41 0.34 4.07
C ALA A 707 19.86 -1.09 3.73
N GLY A 708 19.17 -1.71 2.77
CA GLY A 708 19.47 -3.05 2.26
C GLY A 708 20.75 -3.11 1.44
N THR A 709 21.63 -4.07 1.72
CA THR A 709 22.96 -4.19 1.09
C THR A 709 22.99 -5.04 -0.17
N GLY A 710 21.89 -5.69 -0.54
CA GLY A 710 21.83 -6.64 -1.67
C GLY A 710 22.67 -7.92 -1.48
N ARG A 711 23.27 -8.12 -0.31
CA ARG A 711 24.08 -9.29 0.07
C ARG A 711 23.57 -9.86 1.39
N SER A 712 23.47 -11.19 1.51
CA SER A 712 23.24 -11.87 2.80
C SER A 712 24.56 -12.41 3.34
N LEU A 713 24.69 -12.52 4.67
CA LEU A 713 25.85 -13.16 5.29
C LEU A 713 25.84 -14.69 5.05
N PRO A 714 27.00 -15.34 4.86
CA PRO A 714 27.12 -16.79 4.85
C PRO A 714 26.85 -17.38 6.25
N LEU A 715 26.33 -18.62 6.30
CA LEU A 715 26.12 -19.35 7.56
C LEU A 715 27.40 -20.10 7.96
N GLY A 716 27.80 -19.97 9.22
CA GLY A 716 28.97 -20.67 9.80
C GLY A 716 30.34 -20.15 9.34
N GLU A 717 30.37 -19.09 8.54
CA GLU A 717 31.59 -18.38 8.12
C GLU A 717 31.59 -16.98 8.74
N TRP A 718 32.77 -16.45 9.07
CA TRP A 718 32.92 -15.08 9.56
C TRP A 718 32.71 -14.07 8.42
N SER A 719 32.06 -12.95 8.71
CA SER A 719 32.03 -11.76 7.85
C SER A 719 32.14 -10.51 8.69
N HIS A 720 32.87 -9.51 8.20
CA HIS A 720 32.93 -8.19 8.84
C HIS A 720 31.73 -7.37 8.39
N VAL A 721 31.07 -6.70 9.33
CA VAL A 721 29.97 -5.78 9.03
C VAL A 721 30.17 -4.49 9.80
N ALA A 722 30.15 -3.37 9.08
CA ALA A 722 30.22 -2.05 9.68
C ALA A 722 29.18 -1.12 9.06
N PHE A 723 28.72 -0.15 9.84
CA PHE A 723 27.91 0.93 9.33
C PHE A 723 28.33 2.28 9.93
N VAL A 724 28.14 3.32 9.12
CA VAL A 724 28.50 4.69 9.42
C VAL A 724 27.26 5.54 9.21
N VAL A 725 26.94 6.39 10.19
CA VAL A 725 25.92 7.44 10.09
C VAL A 725 26.63 8.77 10.24
N ASP A 726 26.42 9.71 9.32
CA ASP A 726 27.05 11.04 9.37
C ASP A 726 26.04 12.14 9.03
N SER A 727 25.35 12.64 10.06
CA SER A 727 24.39 13.75 10.01
C SER A 727 23.25 13.54 9.01
N GLY A 728 22.69 12.33 8.99
CA GLY A 728 21.60 11.94 8.09
C GLY A 728 22.06 11.27 6.79
N ALA A 729 23.36 11.24 6.49
CA ALA A 729 23.91 10.24 5.60
C ALA A 729 24.05 8.90 6.33
N ALA A 730 23.87 7.78 5.62
CA ALA A 730 24.16 6.43 6.09
C ALA A 730 24.97 5.64 5.06
N SER A 731 25.82 4.74 5.53
CA SER A 731 26.60 3.82 4.69
C SER A 731 26.78 2.48 5.40
N VAL A 732 26.67 1.38 4.66
CA VAL A 732 26.82 0.02 5.19
C VAL A 732 27.86 -0.74 4.37
N TYR A 733 28.76 -1.42 5.07
CA TYR A 733 29.92 -2.12 4.54
C TYR A 733 29.87 -3.59 4.96
N ILE A 734 30.28 -4.49 4.05
CA ILE A 734 30.46 -5.93 4.36
C ILE A 734 31.80 -6.38 3.80
N ASP A 735 32.66 -6.92 4.67
CA ASP A 735 34.08 -7.23 4.41
C ASP A 735 34.87 -6.02 3.88
N GLY A 736 34.61 -4.84 4.47
CA GLY A 736 35.23 -3.57 4.09
C GLY A 736 34.70 -2.95 2.79
N GLU A 737 33.96 -3.70 1.96
CA GLU A 737 33.35 -3.17 0.74
C GLU A 737 32.05 -2.40 1.04
N LEU A 738 31.93 -1.18 0.51
CA LEU A 738 30.68 -0.39 0.56
C LEU A 738 29.56 -1.11 -0.19
N ARG A 739 28.45 -1.42 0.48
CA ARG A 739 27.29 -2.13 -0.09
C ARG A 739 25.98 -1.33 -0.08
N PHE A 740 25.87 -0.29 0.74
CA PHE A 740 24.77 0.68 0.70
C PHE A 740 25.32 2.08 1.02
N GLN A 741 24.79 3.10 0.36
CA GLN A 741 25.00 4.51 0.70
C GLN A 741 23.68 5.28 0.43
N GLY A 742 23.31 6.19 1.32
CA GLY A 742 22.07 6.96 1.18
C GLY A 742 22.01 8.16 2.14
N THR A 743 21.00 9.01 1.94
CA THR A 743 20.71 10.20 2.76
C THR A 743 19.32 10.10 3.37
N GLY A 744 18.99 10.99 4.32
CA GLY A 744 17.70 11.00 5.02
C GLY A 744 17.59 9.98 6.16
N PHE A 745 18.72 9.43 6.64
CA PHE A 745 18.72 8.50 7.77
C PHE A 745 18.29 9.22 9.07
N PRO A 746 17.36 8.66 9.86
CA PRO A 746 16.78 9.37 11.01
C PRO A 746 17.73 9.47 12.20
N ASP A 747 17.69 10.60 12.91
CA ASP A 747 18.37 10.78 14.20
C ASP A 747 17.56 10.13 15.34
N ALA A 748 17.59 8.81 15.38
CA ALA A 748 16.95 8.02 16.43
C ALA A 748 17.74 7.99 17.75
N LEU A 749 18.98 8.55 17.80
CA LEU A 749 19.93 8.36 18.90
C LEU A 749 20.48 9.65 19.55
N SER A 750 19.96 10.85 19.26
CA SER A 750 20.32 12.07 20.01
C SER A 750 19.89 12.08 21.50
N GLY A 751 19.11 11.10 21.97
CA GLY A 751 18.61 11.02 23.35
C GLY A 751 19.68 10.71 24.40
N PRO A 752 19.71 11.38 25.57
CA PRO A 752 20.71 11.15 26.64
C PRO A 752 20.37 9.93 27.52
N GLY A 753 19.92 8.83 26.92
CA GLY A 753 19.43 7.64 27.64
C GLY A 753 19.05 6.46 26.75
N ASN A 754 19.64 6.37 25.55
CA ASN A 754 19.34 5.28 24.62
C ASN A 754 19.83 3.93 25.17
N VAL A 755 19.06 2.87 24.93
CA VAL A 755 19.42 1.49 25.27
C VAL A 755 20.22 0.86 24.14
N PHE A 756 21.19 -0.01 24.43
CA PHE A 756 22.02 -0.67 23.41
C PHE A 756 22.19 -2.16 23.71
N ALA A 757 22.25 -3.02 22.69
CA ALA A 757 22.44 -4.46 22.88
C ALA A 757 23.05 -5.16 21.66
N LEU A 758 23.60 -6.35 21.90
CA LEU A 758 23.90 -7.36 20.90
C LEU A 758 22.87 -8.49 20.95
N GLY A 759 22.42 -8.91 19.77
CA GLY A 759 21.61 -10.12 19.57
C GLY A 759 20.14 -10.05 20.01
N VAL A 760 19.66 -8.98 20.66
CA VAL A 760 18.27 -8.86 21.13
C VAL A 760 17.70 -7.45 20.96
N ASN A 761 16.40 -7.39 20.65
CA ASN A 761 15.57 -6.18 20.68
C ASN A 761 14.31 -6.44 21.54
N TRP A 762 13.17 -5.79 21.26
CA TRP A 762 11.91 -5.99 21.99
C TRP A 762 10.95 -7.03 21.37
N TRP A 763 11.15 -7.48 20.13
CA TRP A 763 10.13 -8.22 19.37
C TRP A 763 10.56 -9.59 18.89
N ASP A 764 11.82 -9.74 18.45
CA ASP A 764 12.20 -10.78 17.50
C ASP A 764 12.85 -12.01 18.15
N THR A 765 13.19 -13.00 17.32
CA THR A 765 14.05 -14.12 17.75
C THR A 765 15.45 -13.58 18.06
N PRO A 766 16.11 -13.98 19.17
CA PRO A 766 17.50 -13.58 19.43
C PRO A 766 18.46 -14.10 18.35
N PHE A 767 19.58 -13.39 18.15
CA PHE A 767 20.65 -13.84 17.26
C PHE A 767 21.21 -15.19 17.69
N ARG A 768 21.55 -16.02 16.71
CA ARG A 768 22.16 -17.33 16.93
C ARG A 768 23.42 -17.48 16.09
N GLY A 769 24.55 -17.66 16.77
CA GLY A 769 25.88 -17.65 16.21
C GLY A 769 26.83 -16.81 17.06
N ASP A 770 27.97 -16.46 16.50
CA ASP A 770 29.03 -15.76 17.22
C ASP A 770 29.16 -14.30 16.77
N VAL A 771 29.56 -13.44 17.71
CA VAL A 771 29.83 -12.01 17.53
C VAL A 771 31.22 -11.70 18.06
N ASP A 772 32.03 -10.96 17.31
CA ASP A 772 33.40 -10.64 17.70
C ASP A 772 33.81 -9.20 17.38
N GLU A 773 34.85 -8.69 18.05
CA GLU A 773 35.48 -7.37 17.84
C GLU A 773 34.48 -6.21 17.66
N LEU A 774 33.45 -6.13 18.52
CA LEU A 774 32.52 -5.01 18.51
C LEU A 774 33.27 -3.72 18.85
N SER A 775 33.22 -2.75 17.97
CA SER A 775 33.88 -1.46 18.12
C SER A 775 32.92 -0.34 17.69
N VAL A 776 32.87 0.73 18.48
CA VAL A 776 31.84 1.78 18.39
C VAL A 776 32.48 3.16 18.54
N TRP A 777 32.15 4.10 17.65
CA TRP A 777 32.72 5.45 17.59
C TRP A 777 31.64 6.52 17.62
N SER A 778 31.89 7.61 18.35
CA SER A 778 31.07 8.83 18.36
C SER A 778 31.43 9.80 17.22
N SER A 779 31.77 9.22 16.07
CA SER A 779 32.19 9.90 14.84
C SER A 779 31.95 8.99 13.63
N ALA A 780 31.67 9.57 12.48
CA ALA A 780 31.76 8.86 11.20
C ALA A 780 33.21 8.47 10.85
N LEU A 781 33.44 7.21 10.53
CA LEU A 781 34.74 6.71 10.04
C LEU A 781 34.90 6.93 8.53
N ALA A 782 36.15 7.07 8.06
CA ALA A 782 36.43 7.06 6.63
C ALA A 782 36.37 5.62 6.07
N PRO A 783 36.08 5.44 4.76
CA PRO A 783 36.08 4.12 4.13
C PRO A 783 37.40 3.35 4.30
N ASP A 784 38.55 4.04 4.30
CA ASP A 784 39.87 3.44 4.53
C ASP A 784 40.04 2.93 5.98
N ASP A 785 39.39 3.54 6.96
CA ASP A 785 39.39 3.06 8.36
C ASP A 785 38.50 1.81 8.49
N VAL A 786 37.32 1.83 7.86
CA VAL A 786 36.41 0.66 7.81
C VAL A 786 37.06 -0.52 7.08
N ALA A 787 37.81 -0.28 6.01
CA ALA A 787 38.57 -1.31 5.30
C ALA A 787 39.75 -1.87 6.11
N GLN A 788 40.32 -1.10 7.05
CA GLN A 788 41.33 -1.60 7.99
C GLN A 788 40.70 -2.47 9.08
N LEU A 789 39.50 -2.15 9.56
CA LEU A 789 38.74 -2.95 10.54
C LEU A 789 38.22 -4.28 9.96
N ALA A 790 38.10 -4.35 8.63
CA ALA A 790 37.74 -5.56 7.89
C ALA A 790 38.93 -6.53 7.64
N ALA A 791 40.14 -6.18 8.09
CA ALA A 791 41.31 -7.04 7.97
C ALA A 791 41.47 -7.95 9.22
N PRO A 792 41.42 -9.29 9.08
CA PRO A 792 41.73 -10.24 10.15
C PRO A 792 43.24 -10.57 10.25
#